data_AF-A0ABD3NJM8-F1
#
_entry.id   AF-A0ABD3NJM8-F1
#
_cell.length_a   1.000
_cell.length_b   1.000
_cell.length_c   1.000
_cell.angle_alpha   90.00
_cell.angle_beta   90.00
_cell.angle_gamma   90.00
#
_symmetry.space_group_name_H-M   'P 1'
#
loop_
_entity.id
_entity.type
_entity.pdbx_description
1 polymer ?
#
loop_
_entity_poly.entity_id
_entity_poly.type
_entity_poly.pdbx_seq_one_letter_code
_entity_poly.pdbx_strand_id
1 'polypeptide(L)'
;MMGTTSLPRTRITADQIEADLSKANARLAHVQNQQHGTCDSNSHNENNNSAAVELFRRARELQDQIELLDLNRGVVKLVSDVVAKSRNNRVLESGDEDASLTLLSNATETCTALGFLLLQHNQQSNEEFCGTSVGRHPYYTALAKWYDSLHHSTKAIALNVFRKQLRHHAPEYPSNQRSSALISEALSTSSSSSSSCYYAWNLASRCLVELQVIYDALQIVQQKQGQPSSWRLDILDELCQPLADRVRFHFLEEQSSGIMSCAATTNNNTGQIGGGGCNASKLDRLPEWLFRYLREVVENHGVHSLVMLEGVRPLVNSVIDSIAVRALEELEGVDNEEDVLDFGRGVFEVQGERNTITDSSSGSLRTDKILQHLKCQKYDHAPTYFLREVARMARHAIRAKSFFHHPDVVGSECRDRTIALRGIEQLFLFDSFIYDKAKEGERNEYDQCGEKECREGSVIFSPPRMVKTFLLTDGSLLQWWFEEERDGMSTLLRECASSTMLHSYRSQFEESNVGGEGGARFPNIIEISAAADSADRQQRLYLQISELFVALLHAARCKCYTIAHEQYSQMYIANIVAPLCSEYLDLVHTEASWLRKRLLARPPVLRSANLPSDAFLTWNTSEWASLITGTNLAARAILLHQTKMNHSNHHHGVLDGVGESMKHLCAAMVDEFTSAFVETILMERGKLASYIMRAPFLLSQQSHNLDSPERRRKKDKDMSIRNMNLALSPDLNDSFHVISVVLETCNQLMLKLRAMLPSDQSSSNKPSNALYHGCRSIYGALRFAIGQKLLDIAIDPQGMTPEIYIDGAMQFQHDVMAFDRLFRVGDGSGAEENRIAASKVFEPGPMERAVTASRLMSLESSQIQAIREALRALAVPNSSAVGSIFGRGRGDELSGESSVSHERLDVDDFYSDERLMDEAVSMLEAKNFGALSLDEALSILNRRC
;
A
#
# COMPACT_ATOMS: atom_id res chain seq x y z
N MET A 1 1.90 51.43 -24.94
CA MET A 1 3.08 52.29 -25.16
C MET A 1 4.25 51.41 -25.57
N MET A 2 4.56 51.37 -26.87
CA MET A 2 5.71 50.62 -27.39
C MET A 2 6.98 51.47 -27.21
N GLY A 3 7.88 51.05 -26.33
CA GLY A 3 9.23 51.61 -26.27
C GLY A 3 10.00 51.19 -27.50
N THR A 4 10.38 52.13 -28.36
CA THR A 4 11.23 51.87 -29.51
C THR A 4 12.66 51.67 -29.02
N THR A 5 13.07 50.42 -28.80
CA THR A 5 14.48 50.09 -28.69
C THR A 5 15.14 50.41 -30.04
N SER A 6 15.89 51.50 -30.10
CA SER A 6 16.61 51.89 -31.31
C SER A 6 17.64 50.83 -31.67
N LEU A 7 17.46 50.22 -32.85
CA LEU A 7 18.46 49.38 -33.51
C LEU A 7 19.84 50.08 -33.54
N PRO A 8 20.96 49.34 -33.47
CA PRO A 8 22.23 49.89 -33.93
C PRO A 8 22.04 50.39 -35.39
N ARG A 9 22.41 51.65 -35.62
CA ARG A 9 22.05 52.46 -36.81
C ARG A 9 22.62 51.98 -38.16
N THR A 10 23.23 50.81 -38.22
CA THR A 10 23.62 50.17 -39.49
C THR A 10 22.41 49.42 -40.03
N ARG A 11 21.61 50.08 -40.87
CA ARG A 11 20.58 49.42 -41.68
C ARG A 11 21.29 48.51 -42.69
N ILE A 12 21.49 47.27 -42.31
CA ILE A 12 21.83 46.21 -43.26
C ILE A 12 20.55 45.97 -44.08
N THR A 13 20.58 46.29 -45.37
CA THR A 13 19.46 46.04 -46.28
C THR A 13 19.52 44.60 -46.80
N ALA A 14 18.38 44.04 -47.23
CA ALA A 14 18.35 42.71 -47.86
C ALA A 14 19.35 42.63 -49.03
N ASP A 15 19.44 43.70 -49.83
CA ASP A 15 20.39 43.81 -50.94
C ASP A 15 21.86 43.77 -50.48
N GLN A 16 22.16 44.34 -49.32
CA GLN A 16 23.52 44.30 -48.75
C GLN A 16 23.89 42.89 -48.29
N ILE A 17 22.95 42.14 -47.71
CA ILE A 17 23.17 40.75 -47.29
C ILE A 17 23.37 39.86 -48.52
N GLU A 18 22.57 40.03 -49.57
CA GLU A 18 22.72 39.26 -50.81
C GLU A 18 24.08 39.51 -51.48
N ALA A 19 24.54 40.76 -51.47
CA ALA A 19 25.86 41.14 -51.98
C ALA A 19 26.99 40.53 -51.13
N ASP A 20 26.88 40.57 -49.80
CA ASP A 20 27.89 40.00 -48.90
C ASP A 20 27.90 38.47 -48.94
N LEU A 21 26.74 37.83 -49.10
CA LEU A 21 26.59 36.39 -49.29
C LEU A 21 27.23 35.93 -50.60
N SER A 22 26.92 36.61 -51.70
CA SER A 22 27.55 36.35 -53.01
C SER A 22 29.08 36.49 -52.94
N LYS A 23 29.57 37.48 -52.19
CA LYS A 23 31.00 37.72 -51.98
C LYS A 23 31.65 36.66 -51.09
N ALA A 24 30.97 36.19 -50.05
CA ALA A 24 31.45 35.12 -49.19
C ALA A 24 31.51 33.79 -49.94
N ASN A 25 30.47 33.45 -50.72
CA ASN A 25 30.44 32.29 -51.61
C ASN A 25 31.58 32.32 -52.64
N ALA A 26 31.85 33.47 -53.26
CA ALA A 26 32.98 33.61 -54.18
C ALA A 26 34.33 33.40 -53.49
N ARG A 27 34.48 33.82 -52.23
CA ARG A 27 35.70 33.59 -51.44
C ARG A 27 35.85 32.13 -51.03
N LEU A 28 34.76 31.47 -50.64
CA LEU A 28 34.79 30.05 -50.31
C LEU A 28 35.19 29.21 -51.52
N ALA A 29 34.57 29.47 -52.69
CA ALA A 29 34.93 28.80 -53.94
C ALA A 29 36.41 29.00 -54.30
N HIS A 30 36.96 30.19 -54.06
CA HIS A 30 38.38 30.45 -54.26
C HIS A 30 39.27 29.66 -53.30
N VAL A 31 38.91 29.55 -52.01
CA VAL A 31 39.66 28.75 -51.03
C VAL A 31 39.57 27.25 -51.35
N GLN A 32 38.41 26.75 -51.75
CA GLN A 32 38.24 25.34 -52.18
C GLN A 32 39.06 25.01 -53.44
N ASN A 33 39.14 25.94 -54.39
CA ASN A 33 40.00 25.79 -55.57
C ASN A 33 41.50 25.79 -55.20
N GLN A 34 41.90 26.58 -54.21
CA GLN A 34 43.27 26.55 -53.68
C GLN A 34 43.59 25.22 -52.98
N GLN A 35 42.63 24.65 -52.24
CA GLN A 35 42.78 23.33 -51.61
C GLN A 35 42.99 22.22 -52.64
N HIS A 36 42.21 22.21 -53.73
CA HIS A 36 42.35 21.22 -54.81
C HIS A 36 43.72 21.32 -55.50
N GLY A 37 44.22 22.54 -55.72
CA GLY A 37 45.55 22.75 -56.31
C GLY A 37 46.73 22.29 -55.45
N THR A 38 46.56 22.20 -54.12
CA THR A 38 47.62 21.73 -53.20
C THR A 38 47.69 20.21 -53.05
N CYS A 39 46.62 19.47 -53.30
CA CYS A 39 46.57 18.01 -53.10
C CYS A 39 47.32 17.19 -54.17
N ASP A 40 47.55 17.75 -55.37
CA ASP A 40 48.22 17.02 -56.47
C ASP A 40 49.76 16.97 -56.35
N SER A 41 50.36 17.59 -55.32
CA SER A 41 51.81 17.65 -55.14
C SER A 41 52.31 16.66 -54.06
N ASN A 42 52.62 15.45 -54.51
CA ASN A 42 53.00 14.28 -53.70
C ASN A 42 54.41 14.39 -53.08
N SER A 43 54.64 15.34 -52.15
CA SER A 43 55.91 15.48 -51.42
C SER A 43 55.73 15.61 -49.89
N HIS A 44 56.42 14.75 -49.14
CA HIS A 44 56.37 14.57 -47.68
C HIS A 44 56.94 15.76 -46.88
N ASN A 45 56.37 16.97 -46.98
CA ASN A 45 56.85 18.13 -46.25
C ASN A 45 55.86 18.57 -45.15
N GLU A 46 56.25 18.44 -43.87
CA GLU A 46 55.42 18.77 -42.69
C GLU A 46 54.92 20.23 -42.67
N ASN A 47 55.62 21.15 -43.36
CA ASN A 47 55.17 22.54 -43.51
C ASN A 47 53.89 22.71 -44.36
N ASN A 48 53.56 21.74 -45.24
CA ASN A 48 52.32 21.78 -46.01
C ASN A 48 51.08 21.45 -45.17
N ASN A 49 51.23 20.69 -44.08
CA ASN A 49 50.12 20.38 -43.18
C ASN A 49 49.62 21.63 -42.45
N SER A 50 50.50 22.56 -42.07
CA SER A 50 50.08 23.81 -41.43
C SER A 50 49.31 24.72 -42.40
N ALA A 51 49.76 24.82 -43.66
CA ALA A 51 49.05 25.59 -44.69
C ALA A 51 47.70 24.97 -45.07
N ALA A 52 47.64 23.63 -45.15
CA ALA A 52 46.39 22.91 -45.38
C ALA A 52 45.40 23.13 -44.23
N VAL A 53 45.85 22.96 -42.98
CA VAL A 53 45.03 23.23 -41.77
C VAL A 53 44.52 24.67 -41.75
N GLU A 54 45.37 25.63 -42.13
CA GLU A 54 44.98 27.04 -42.20
C GLU A 54 43.97 27.32 -43.32
N LEU A 55 44.11 26.68 -44.49
CA LEU A 55 43.11 26.76 -45.56
C LEU A 55 41.79 26.09 -45.16
N PHE A 56 41.84 24.95 -44.47
CA PHE A 56 40.65 24.30 -43.90
C PHE A 56 39.97 25.19 -42.86
N ARG A 57 40.74 25.82 -41.96
CA ARG A 57 40.22 26.79 -40.98
C ARG A 57 39.57 27.97 -41.69
N ARG A 58 40.20 28.52 -42.72
CA ARG A 58 39.66 29.65 -43.49
C ARG A 58 38.43 29.29 -44.32
N ALA A 59 38.39 28.08 -44.88
CA ALA A 59 37.20 27.55 -45.55
C ALA A 59 36.04 27.38 -44.57
N ARG A 60 36.31 26.83 -43.37
CA ARG A 60 35.33 26.71 -42.28
C ARG A 60 34.81 28.08 -41.85
N GLU A 61 35.70 29.04 -41.59
CA GLU A 61 35.30 30.40 -41.21
C GLU A 61 34.44 31.11 -42.27
N LEU A 62 34.73 30.88 -43.56
CA LEU A 62 33.92 31.40 -44.65
C LEU A 62 32.57 30.69 -44.77
N GLN A 63 32.54 29.38 -44.55
CA GLN A 63 31.31 28.58 -44.49
C GLN A 63 30.41 29.07 -43.35
N ASP A 64 30.96 29.24 -42.15
CA ASP A 64 30.26 29.81 -41.00
C ASP A 64 29.74 31.23 -41.27
N GLN A 65 30.53 32.02 -42.01
CA GLN A 65 30.14 33.37 -42.42
C GLN A 65 28.99 33.35 -43.42
N ILE A 66 28.98 32.38 -44.35
CA ILE A 66 27.87 32.18 -45.31
C ILE A 66 26.62 31.75 -44.56
N GLU A 67 26.71 30.77 -43.65
CA GLU A 67 25.59 30.32 -42.82
C GLU A 67 25.01 31.45 -41.97
N LEU A 68 25.88 32.29 -41.39
CA LEU A 68 25.47 33.49 -40.66
C LEU A 68 24.76 34.51 -41.57
N LEU A 69 25.23 34.69 -42.81
CA LEU A 69 24.63 35.61 -43.78
C LEU A 69 23.30 35.09 -44.34
N ASP A 70 23.16 33.78 -44.55
CA ASP A 70 21.89 33.14 -44.92
C ASP A 70 20.87 33.21 -43.78
N LEU A 71 21.32 33.01 -42.53
CA LEU A 71 20.48 33.24 -41.36
C LEU A 71 20.04 34.72 -41.28
N ASN A 72 20.96 35.66 -41.50
CA ASN A 72 20.64 37.09 -41.58
C ASN A 72 19.62 37.38 -42.69
N ARG A 73 19.75 36.74 -43.85
CA ARG A 73 18.82 36.86 -44.97
C ARG A 73 17.43 36.35 -44.59
N GLY A 74 17.35 35.19 -43.95
CA GLY A 74 16.11 34.62 -43.42
C GLY A 74 15.42 35.55 -42.42
N VAL A 75 16.18 36.06 -41.45
CA VAL A 75 15.69 37.02 -40.44
C VAL A 75 15.25 38.33 -41.08
N VAL A 76 16.01 38.90 -42.02
CA VAL A 76 15.64 40.16 -42.69
C VAL A 76 14.40 39.99 -43.57
N LYS A 77 14.24 38.86 -44.26
CA LYS A 77 13.02 38.53 -45.00
C LYS A 77 11.81 38.47 -44.05
N LEU A 78 11.96 37.72 -42.96
CA LEU A 78 10.93 37.57 -41.93
C LEU A 78 10.54 38.92 -41.29
N VAL A 79 11.52 39.74 -40.92
CA VAL A 79 11.32 41.10 -40.38
C VAL A 79 10.66 42.02 -41.42
N SER A 80 11.08 41.95 -42.68
CA SER A 80 10.51 42.75 -43.77
C SER A 80 9.03 42.41 -43.97
N ASP A 81 8.69 41.13 -43.95
CA ASP A 81 7.31 40.64 -44.08
C ASP A 81 6.44 41.09 -42.90
N VAL A 82 6.98 41.01 -41.67
CA VAL A 82 6.30 41.52 -40.46
C VAL A 82 6.09 43.03 -40.52
N VAL A 83 7.11 43.80 -40.91
CA VAL A 83 7.03 45.26 -41.00
C VAL A 83 6.08 45.71 -42.11
N ALA A 84 6.06 45.01 -43.24
CA ALA A 84 5.11 45.26 -44.32
C ALA A 84 3.66 44.97 -43.88
N LYS A 85 3.43 43.84 -43.20
CA LYS A 85 2.11 43.48 -42.64
C LYS A 85 1.67 44.43 -41.51
N SER A 86 2.60 44.84 -40.64
CA SER A 86 2.36 45.76 -39.52
C SER A 86 2.03 47.20 -39.97
N ARG A 87 2.69 47.71 -41.02
CA ARG A 87 2.43 49.06 -41.55
C ARG A 87 1.01 49.23 -42.10
N ASN A 88 0.41 48.16 -42.61
CA ASN A 88 -0.98 48.16 -43.06
C ASN A 88 -1.99 48.08 -41.90
N ASN A 89 -1.56 47.66 -40.71
CA ASN A 89 -2.43 47.33 -39.57
C ASN A 89 -2.41 48.37 -38.43
N ARG A 90 -2.35 49.68 -38.73
CA ARG A 90 -2.64 50.77 -37.74
C ARG A 90 -4.12 50.81 -37.28
N VAL A 91 -4.79 49.67 -37.33
CA VAL A 91 -6.22 49.42 -37.21
C VAL A 91 -6.54 48.70 -35.88
N LEU A 92 -5.58 48.58 -34.96
CA LEU A 92 -5.79 47.99 -33.62
C LEU A 92 -6.79 48.77 -32.74
N GLU A 93 -7.20 49.98 -33.13
CA GLU A 93 -8.24 50.76 -32.47
C GLU A 93 -9.62 50.65 -33.14
N SER A 94 -9.74 50.04 -34.34
CA SER A 94 -11.00 50.05 -35.11
C SER A 94 -12.05 49.02 -34.65
N GLY A 95 -11.69 48.13 -33.72
CA GLY A 95 -12.58 47.05 -33.28
C GLY A 95 -12.73 45.89 -34.26
N ASP A 96 -11.93 45.84 -35.33
CA ASP A 96 -11.93 44.73 -36.29
C ASP A 96 -11.22 43.49 -35.71
N GLU A 97 -12.01 42.48 -35.35
CA GLU A 97 -11.52 41.23 -34.75
C GLU A 97 -10.72 40.40 -35.76
N ASP A 98 -11.12 40.35 -37.03
CA ASP A 98 -10.50 39.52 -38.06
C ASP A 98 -9.07 39.98 -38.38
N ALA A 99 -8.86 41.29 -38.41
CA ALA A 99 -7.53 41.89 -38.56
C ALA A 99 -6.60 41.53 -37.39
N SER A 100 -7.14 41.47 -36.17
CA SER A 100 -6.39 41.11 -34.95
C SER A 100 -5.99 39.63 -34.94
N LEU A 101 -6.88 38.75 -35.40
CA LEU A 101 -6.62 37.31 -35.51
C LEU A 101 -5.59 36.99 -36.60
N THR A 102 -5.70 37.66 -37.75
CA THR A 102 -4.73 37.53 -38.84
C THR A 102 -3.34 38.01 -38.39
N LEU A 103 -3.28 39.12 -37.65
CA LEU A 103 -2.03 39.61 -37.08
C LEU A 103 -1.43 38.60 -36.09
N LEU A 104 -2.25 38.03 -35.21
CA LEU A 104 -1.82 37.05 -34.22
C LEU A 104 -1.23 35.79 -34.87
N SER A 105 -1.92 35.20 -35.85
CA SER A 105 -1.43 34.02 -36.59
C SER A 105 -0.08 34.30 -37.27
N ASN A 106 0.01 35.40 -38.03
CA ASN A 106 1.26 35.78 -38.71
C ASN A 106 2.41 36.02 -37.71
N ALA A 107 2.13 36.67 -36.58
CA ALA A 107 3.14 36.96 -35.56
C ALA A 107 3.61 35.70 -34.82
N THR A 108 2.71 34.74 -34.60
CA THR A 108 3.05 33.42 -34.04
C THR A 108 3.91 32.62 -35.00
N GLU A 109 3.51 32.49 -36.27
CA GLU A 109 4.30 31.79 -37.30
C GLU A 109 5.71 32.38 -37.41
N THR A 110 5.81 33.71 -37.42
CA THR A 110 7.09 34.43 -37.42
C THR A 110 7.92 34.09 -36.19
N CYS A 111 7.32 34.11 -35.00
CA CYS A 111 8.01 33.80 -33.76
C CYS A 111 8.48 32.35 -33.72
N THR A 112 7.67 31.41 -34.20
CA THR A 112 7.98 29.98 -34.26
C THR A 112 9.12 29.70 -35.23
N ALA A 113 9.06 30.24 -36.46
CA ALA A 113 10.13 30.09 -37.44
C ALA A 113 11.47 30.65 -36.92
N LEU A 114 11.44 31.83 -36.28
CA LEU A 114 12.63 32.39 -35.63
C LEU A 114 13.15 31.51 -34.50
N GLY A 115 12.25 30.89 -33.74
CA GLY A 115 12.61 29.96 -32.67
C GLY A 115 13.26 28.69 -33.19
N PHE A 116 12.76 28.11 -34.28
CA PHE A 116 13.41 26.95 -34.94
C PHE A 116 14.80 27.29 -35.45
N LEU A 117 14.97 28.45 -36.09
CA LEU A 117 16.30 28.92 -36.53
C LEU A 117 17.27 29.03 -35.35
N LEU A 118 16.82 29.55 -34.21
CA LEU A 118 17.62 29.63 -32.99
C LEU A 118 17.93 28.25 -32.38
N LEU A 119 17.00 27.31 -32.42
CA LEU A 119 17.20 25.93 -31.94
C LEU A 119 18.22 25.19 -32.80
N GLN A 120 18.06 25.24 -34.13
CA GLN A 120 18.94 24.60 -35.10
C GLN A 120 20.37 25.12 -34.97
N HIS A 121 20.54 26.44 -34.87
CA HIS A 121 21.87 27.01 -34.73
C HIS A 121 22.54 26.65 -33.40
N ASN A 122 21.79 26.65 -32.29
CA ASN A 122 22.38 26.27 -31.00
C ASN A 122 22.84 24.81 -30.99
N GLN A 123 22.12 23.91 -31.67
CA GLN A 123 22.54 22.52 -31.86
C GLN A 123 23.89 22.43 -32.58
N GLN A 124 24.04 23.15 -33.71
CA GLN A 124 25.30 23.20 -34.46
C GLN A 124 26.46 23.77 -33.64
N SER A 125 26.20 24.78 -32.81
CA SER A 125 27.24 25.42 -32.00
C SER A 125 27.80 24.56 -30.87
N ASN A 126 27.02 23.60 -30.36
CA ASN A 126 27.44 22.71 -29.28
C ASN A 126 28.38 21.59 -29.79
N GLU A 127 28.32 21.22 -31.07
CA GLU A 127 29.20 20.20 -31.66
C GLU A 127 30.63 20.71 -31.91
N GLU A 128 30.81 22.02 -32.14
CA GLU A 128 32.12 22.61 -32.50
C GLU A 128 32.94 23.10 -31.30
N PHE A 129 32.53 22.78 -30.06
CA PHE A 129 33.15 23.28 -28.83
C PHE A 129 34.45 22.55 -28.45
N CYS A 130 35.38 22.45 -29.40
CA CYS A 130 36.79 22.16 -29.17
C CYS A 130 37.66 23.22 -29.87
N GLY A 131 37.75 24.43 -29.29
CA GLY A 131 38.99 25.21 -29.40
C GLY A 131 38.91 26.73 -29.57
N THR A 132 38.19 27.30 -30.54
CA THR A 132 38.58 28.66 -31.00
C THR A 132 37.48 29.63 -31.50
N SER A 133 36.18 29.37 -31.36
CA SER A 133 35.14 30.27 -31.93
C SER A 133 34.74 31.47 -31.03
N VAL A 134 35.66 32.40 -30.78
CA VAL A 134 35.40 33.63 -29.98
C VAL A 134 34.49 34.66 -30.71
N GLY A 135 34.15 34.43 -31.98
CA GLY A 135 33.47 35.43 -32.83
C GLY A 135 31.94 35.37 -32.96
N ARG A 136 31.28 34.23 -32.69
CA ARG A 136 29.83 34.06 -33.02
C ARG A 136 28.85 34.69 -32.00
N HIS A 137 29.31 35.08 -30.81
CA HIS A 137 28.44 35.45 -29.69
C HIS A 137 27.51 36.70 -29.87
N PRO A 138 27.91 37.81 -30.51
CA PRO A 138 27.12 39.06 -30.43
C PRO A 138 25.87 39.04 -31.30
N TYR A 139 25.91 38.39 -32.47
CA TYR A 139 24.77 38.30 -33.37
C TYR A 139 23.65 37.43 -32.78
N TYR A 140 23.97 36.23 -32.30
CA TYR A 140 22.99 35.34 -31.64
C TYR A 140 22.41 35.94 -30.37
N THR A 141 23.22 36.69 -29.62
CA THR A 141 22.70 37.43 -28.47
C THR A 141 21.70 38.51 -28.89
N ALA A 142 21.94 39.19 -30.02
CA ALA A 142 21.01 40.16 -30.56
C ALA A 142 19.73 39.50 -31.09
N LEU A 143 19.86 38.34 -31.76
CA LEU A 143 18.74 37.58 -32.29
C LEU A 143 17.86 37.00 -31.19
N ALA A 144 18.47 36.43 -30.13
CA ALA A 144 17.76 35.96 -28.94
C ALA A 144 17.00 37.10 -28.25
N LYS A 145 17.62 38.28 -28.08
CA LYS A 145 16.94 39.47 -27.55
C LYS A 145 15.77 39.92 -28.43
N TRP A 146 15.91 39.80 -29.74
CA TRP A 146 14.83 40.13 -30.67
C TRP A 146 13.69 39.12 -30.59
N TYR A 147 14.01 37.82 -30.56
CA TYR A 147 13.05 36.74 -30.29
C TYR A 147 12.32 36.98 -28.98
N ASP A 148 13.01 37.30 -27.89
CA ASP A 148 12.38 37.60 -26.60
C ASP A 148 11.37 38.75 -26.74
N SER A 149 11.76 39.85 -27.37
CA SER A 149 10.86 41.00 -27.57
C SER A 149 9.64 40.66 -28.43
N LEU A 150 9.83 39.87 -29.50
CA LEU A 150 8.76 39.43 -30.38
C LEU A 150 7.82 38.47 -29.64
N HIS A 151 8.37 37.43 -29.00
CA HIS A 151 7.65 36.45 -28.18
C HIS A 151 6.76 37.15 -27.15
N HIS A 152 7.32 38.07 -26.35
CA HIS A 152 6.55 38.80 -25.33
C HIS A 152 5.40 39.63 -25.93
N SER A 153 5.63 40.26 -27.08
CA SER A 153 4.62 41.07 -27.76
C SER A 153 3.49 40.20 -28.34
N THR A 154 3.85 39.12 -29.04
CA THR A 154 2.88 38.17 -29.62
C THR A 154 2.09 37.47 -28.53
N LYS A 155 2.76 37.01 -27.46
CA LYS A 155 2.13 36.44 -26.27
C LYS A 155 1.13 37.40 -25.63
N ALA A 156 1.49 38.68 -25.48
CA ALA A 156 0.56 39.67 -24.92
C ALA A 156 -0.71 39.86 -25.77
N ILE A 157 -0.59 39.83 -27.11
CA ILE A 157 -1.73 39.87 -28.03
C ILE A 157 -2.58 38.60 -27.85
N ALA A 158 -1.96 37.43 -27.87
CA ALA A 158 -2.63 36.13 -27.69
C ALA A 158 -3.41 36.06 -26.36
N LEU A 159 -2.79 36.50 -25.25
CA LEU A 159 -3.41 36.58 -23.94
C LEU A 159 -4.62 37.52 -23.92
N ASN A 160 -4.52 38.67 -24.60
CA ASN A 160 -5.64 39.61 -24.66
C ASN A 160 -6.84 39.02 -25.42
N VAL A 161 -6.59 38.40 -26.57
CA VAL A 161 -7.64 37.72 -27.35
C VAL A 161 -8.24 36.58 -26.52
N PHE A 162 -7.42 35.73 -25.91
CA PHE A 162 -7.89 34.62 -25.08
C PHE A 162 -8.76 35.10 -23.92
N ARG A 163 -8.32 36.11 -23.15
CA ARG A 163 -9.09 36.69 -22.04
C ARG A 163 -10.41 37.29 -22.50
N LYS A 164 -10.42 37.99 -23.64
CA LYS A 164 -11.64 38.57 -24.23
C LYS A 164 -12.64 37.46 -24.55
N GLN A 165 -12.20 36.40 -25.20
CA GLN A 165 -13.06 35.27 -25.58
C GLN A 165 -13.55 34.48 -24.37
N LEU A 166 -12.68 34.21 -23.39
CA LEU A 166 -13.05 33.55 -22.14
C LEU A 166 -14.14 34.32 -21.38
N ARG A 167 -14.00 35.65 -21.26
CA ARG A 167 -15.00 36.51 -20.62
C ARG A 167 -16.30 36.62 -21.41
N HIS A 168 -16.23 36.58 -22.75
CA HIS A 168 -17.39 36.72 -23.61
C HIS A 168 -18.24 35.45 -23.64
N HIS A 169 -17.61 34.29 -23.86
CA HIS A 169 -18.31 33.02 -24.05
C HIS A 169 -18.53 32.24 -22.76
N ALA A 170 -17.68 32.44 -21.75
CA ALA A 170 -17.75 31.72 -20.47
C ALA A 170 -17.65 32.68 -19.26
N PRO A 171 -18.50 33.72 -19.15
CA PRO A 171 -18.44 34.70 -18.06
C PRO A 171 -18.67 34.08 -16.68
N GLU A 172 -19.41 32.97 -16.62
CA GLU A 172 -19.72 32.26 -15.39
C GLU A 172 -18.63 31.26 -15.00
N TYR A 173 -17.58 31.07 -15.79
CA TYR A 173 -16.49 30.17 -15.44
C TYR A 173 -15.75 30.62 -14.16
N PRO A 174 -15.42 29.71 -13.22
CA PRO A 174 -15.65 28.26 -13.23
C PRO A 174 -16.87 27.81 -12.38
N SER A 175 -18.00 28.53 -12.36
CA SER A 175 -19.18 28.23 -11.51
C SER A 175 -20.05 27.08 -11.99
N ASN A 176 -19.94 26.66 -13.25
CA ASN A 176 -20.86 25.67 -13.79
C ASN A 176 -20.18 24.80 -14.84
N GLN A 177 -20.71 23.58 -14.99
CA GLN A 177 -20.22 22.60 -15.94
C GLN A 177 -20.41 23.05 -17.40
N ARG A 178 -21.45 23.85 -17.68
CA ARG A 178 -21.72 24.38 -19.03
C ARG A 178 -20.56 25.24 -19.54
N SER A 179 -20.03 26.14 -18.72
CA SER A 179 -18.90 26.99 -19.09
C SER A 179 -17.65 26.15 -19.35
N SER A 180 -17.41 25.12 -18.54
CA SER A 180 -16.31 24.17 -18.74
C SER A 180 -16.47 23.37 -20.04
N ALA A 181 -17.69 22.96 -20.40
CA ALA A 181 -17.97 22.27 -21.66
C ALA A 181 -17.73 23.19 -22.87
N LEU A 182 -18.16 24.46 -22.80
CA LEU A 182 -17.91 25.45 -23.86
C LEU A 182 -16.40 25.72 -24.04
N ILE A 183 -15.65 25.79 -22.93
CA ILE A 183 -14.19 25.91 -22.99
C ILE A 183 -13.59 24.65 -23.62
N SER A 184 -13.99 23.45 -23.19
CA SER A 184 -13.50 22.19 -23.78
C SER A 184 -13.75 22.13 -25.29
N GLU A 185 -14.96 22.50 -25.74
CA GLU A 185 -15.32 22.58 -27.15
C GLU A 185 -14.46 23.60 -27.91
N ALA A 186 -14.23 24.78 -27.33
CA ALA A 186 -13.39 25.82 -27.93
C ALA A 186 -11.90 25.41 -28.02
N LEU A 187 -11.41 24.59 -27.08
CA LEU A 187 -10.03 24.07 -27.06
C LEU A 187 -9.86 22.82 -27.93
N SER A 188 -10.95 22.11 -28.25
CA SER A 188 -10.92 20.87 -29.03
C SER A 188 -10.45 21.10 -30.46
N THR A 189 -9.50 20.27 -30.91
CA THR A 189 -8.86 20.35 -32.24
C THR A 189 -9.65 19.65 -33.35
N SER A 190 -10.68 18.88 -32.98
CA SER A 190 -11.50 18.02 -33.85
C SER A 190 -12.70 18.73 -34.48
N SER A 191 -12.88 20.04 -34.25
CA SER A 191 -14.01 20.82 -34.75
C SER A 191 -13.85 21.18 -36.23
N SER A 192 -13.92 20.16 -37.10
CA SER A 192 -14.17 20.35 -38.54
C SER A 192 -15.54 20.99 -38.82
N SER A 193 -16.40 21.11 -37.81
CA SER A 193 -17.68 21.81 -37.84
C SER A 193 -17.54 23.32 -37.55
N SER A 194 -17.12 24.07 -38.57
CA SER A 194 -17.53 25.43 -39.01
C SER A 194 -18.31 26.42 -38.11
N SER A 195 -18.32 26.33 -36.79
CA SER A 195 -18.83 27.42 -35.94
C SER A 195 -17.75 28.49 -35.81
N SER A 196 -17.82 29.50 -36.69
CA SER A 196 -16.95 30.70 -36.67
C SER A 196 -16.80 31.31 -35.26
N CYS A 197 -17.79 31.10 -34.39
CA CYS A 197 -17.87 31.59 -33.01
C CYS A 197 -16.65 31.27 -32.13
N TYR A 198 -15.97 30.12 -32.32
CA TYR A 198 -14.83 29.73 -31.46
C TYR A 198 -13.47 29.84 -32.14
N TYR A 199 -13.42 30.25 -33.42
CA TYR A 199 -12.17 30.31 -34.18
C TYR A 199 -11.13 31.21 -33.51
N ALA A 200 -11.55 32.39 -33.08
CA ALA A 200 -10.71 33.36 -32.38
C ALA A 200 -10.08 32.77 -31.10
N TRP A 201 -10.88 32.00 -30.34
CA TRP A 201 -10.46 31.42 -29.09
C TRP A 201 -9.52 30.24 -29.30
N ASN A 202 -9.86 29.35 -30.24
CA ASN A 202 -9.00 28.22 -30.59
C ASN A 202 -7.64 28.69 -31.10
N LEU A 203 -7.63 29.69 -32.01
CA LEU A 203 -6.41 30.27 -32.55
C LEU A 203 -5.53 30.88 -31.46
N ALA A 204 -6.11 31.68 -30.56
CA ALA A 204 -5.37 32.27 -29.45
C ALA A 204 -4.79 31.20 -28.51
N SER A 205 -5.56 30.15 -28.23
CA SER A 205 -5.14 29.03 -27.36
C SER A 205 -3.97 28.27 -27.99
N ARG A 206 -4.05 27.94 -29.29
CA ARG A 206 -2.96 27.31 -30.05
C ARG A 206 -1.70 28.18 -30.05
N CYS A 207 -1.85 29.48 -30.31
CA CYS A 207 -0.72 30.42 -30.31
C CYS A 207 -0.03 30.48 -28.93
N LEU A 208 -0.78 30.51 -27.82
CA LEU A 208 -0.20 30.52 -26.49
C LEU A 208 0.61 29.27 -26.19
N VAL A 209 0.07 28.09 -26.51
CA VAL A 209 0.80 26.83 -26.32
C VAL A 209 2.04 26.79 -27.21
N GLU A 210 1.90 27.15 -28.49
CA GLU A 210 3.00 27.11 -29.46
C GLU A 210 4.16 28.04 -29.05
N LEU A 211 3.85 29.28 -28.71
CA LEU A 211 4.84 30.25 -28.24
C LEU A 211 5.56 29.73 -26.99
N GLN A 212 4.84 29.13 -26.03
CA GLN A 212 5.44 28.59 -24.81
C GLN A 212 6.32 27.36 -25.08
N VAL A 213 5.90 26.43 -25.95
CA VAL A 213 6.68 25.23 -26.32
C VAL A 213 8.01 25.62 -26.95
N ILE A 214 7.99 26.55 -27.90
CA ILE A 214 9.22 27.03 -28.57
C ILE A 214 10.12 27.76 -27.58
N TYR A 215 9.55 28.62 -26.72
CA TYR A 215 10.31 29.34 -25.70
C TYR A 215 10.98 28.37 -24.72
N ASP A 216 10.25 27.36 -24.25
CA ASP A 216 10.77 26.32 -23.36
C ASP A 216 11.88 25.48 -24.02
N ALA A 217 11.74 25.16 -25.31
CA ALA A 217 12.78 24.47 -26.07
C ALA A 217 14.06 25.28 -26.14
N LEU A 218 13.94 26.59 -26.40
CA LEU A 218 15.10 27.49 -26.42
C LEU A 218 15.74 27.60 -25.04
N GLN A 219 14.95 27.66 -23.97
CA GLN A 219 15.46 27.69 -22.60
C GLN A 219 16.22 26.42 -22.23
N ILE A 220 15.77 25.24 -22.64
CA ILE A 220 16.49 23.98 -22.43
C ILE A 220 17.87 24.02 -23.09
N VAL A 221 17.93 24.52 -24.32
CA VAL A 221 19.19 24.60 -25.06
C VAL A 221 20.13 25.68 -24.51
N GLN A 222 19.58 26.78 -23.98
CA GLN A 222 20.35 27.90 -23.42
C GLN A 222 20.79 27.69 -21.96
N GLN A 223 20.05 26.91 -21.16
CA GLN A 223 20.36 26.69 -19.76
C GLN A 223 21.60 25.80 -19.62
N LYS A 224 22.71 26.42 -19.24
CA LYS A 224 23.85 25.71 -18.64
C LYS A 224 23.33 24.98 -17.39
N GLN A 225 23.47 23.66 -17.40
CA GLN A 225 23.06 22.72 -16.35
C GLN A 225 23.13 23.34 -14.94
N GLY A 226 22.00 23.55 -14.26
CA GLY A 226 22.04 23.89 -12.84
C GLY A 226 20.83 24.53 -12.18
N GLN A 227 19.91 25.17 -12.92
CA GLN A 227 18.71 25.76 -12.29
C GLN A 227 17.42 25.26 -12.93
N PRO A 228 16.56 24.55 -12.18
CA PRO A 228 15.23 24.23 -12.67
C PRO A 228 14.42 25.51 -12.79
N SER A 229 14.21 26.00 -14.02
CA SER A 229 13.28 27.09 -14.27
C SER A 229 11.91 26.70 -13.73
N SER A 230 11.27 27.60 -12.98
CA SER A 230 9.88 27.41 -12.55
C SER A 230 8.99 27.30 -13.79
N TRP A 231 8.66 26.07 -14.19
CA TRP A 231 7.82 25.82 -15.33
C TRP A 231 6.44 26.41 -15.10
N ARG A 232 5.91 27.09 -16.12
CA ARG A 232 4.59 27.71 -16.14
C ARG A 232 3.97 27.47 -17.50
N LEU A 233 2.65 27.32 -17.53
CA LEU A 233 1.88 27.18 -18.76
C LEU A 233 0.87 28.33 -18.84
N ASP A 234 1.11 29.29 -19.72
CA ASP A 234 0.34 30.54 -19.77
C ASP A 234 -1.17 30.32 -19.92
N ILE A 235 -1.56 29.40 -20.79
CA ILE A 235 -2.98 29.07 -20.99
C ILE A 235 -3.62 28.56 -19.70
N LEU A 236 -2.90 27.79 -18.89
CA LEU A 236 -3.39 27.33 -17.59
C LEU A 236 -3.45 28.45 -16.57
N ASP A 237 -2.47 29.35 -16.54
CA ASP A 237 -2.48 30.52 -15.66
C ASP A 237 -3.71 31.41 -15.95
N GLU A 238 -4.08 31.59 -17.23
CA GLU A 238 -5.29 32.33 -17.63
C GLU A 238 -6.59 31.61 -17.29
N LEU A 239 -6.63 30.29 -17.42
CA LEU A 239 -7.78 29.48 -16.97
C LEU A 239 -7.89 29.47 -15.44
N CYS A 240 -6.77 29.56 -14.72
CA CYS A 240 -6.76 29.66 -13.27
C CYS A 240 -7.18 31.06 -12.76
N GLN A 241 -7.05 32.11 -13.57
CA GLN A 241 -7.30 33.49 -13.14
C GLN A 241 -8.73 33.73 -12.63
N PRO A 242 -9.82 33.33 -13.34
CA PRO A 242 -11.19 33.50 -12.83
C PRO A 242 -11.45 32.75 -11.52
N LEU A 243 -10.82 31.58 -11.34
CA LEU A 243 -10.88 30.83 -10.08
C LEU A 243 -10.17 31.60 -8.96
N ALA A 244 -8.96 32.11 -9.22
CA ALA A 244 -8.18 32.89 -8.27
C ALA A 244 -8.91 34.17 -7.84
N ASP A 245 -9.51 34.90 -8.78
CA ASP A 245 -10.28 36.12 -8.52
C ASP A 245 -11.48 35.83 -7.62
N ARG A 246 -12.17 34.70 -7.82
CA ARG A 246 -13.30 34.29 -6.97
C ARG A 246 -12.86 33.80 -5.60
N VAL A 247 -11.77 33.05 -5.51
CA VAL A 247 -11.20 32.66 -4.21
C VAL A 247 -10.81 33.92 -3.42
N ARG A 248 -10.19 34.88 -4.09
CA ARG A 248 -9.85 36.18 -3.51
C ARG A 248 -11.09 36.94 -3.05
N PHE A 249 -12.11 37.06 -3.89
CA PHE A 249 -13.35 37.76 -3.56
C PHE A 249 -14.06 37.13 -2.35
N HIS A 250 -14.33 35.81 -2.39
CA HIS A 250 -15.11 35.12 -1.36
C HIS A 250 -14.36 34.88 -0.06
N PHE A 251 -13.04 34.63 -0.10
CA PHE A 251 -12.30 34.21 1.08
C PHE A 251 -11.28 35.24 1.58
N LEU A 252 -10.83 36.20 0.74
CA LEU A 252 -9.84 37.20 1.15
C LEU A 252 -10.45 38.59 1.40
N GLU A 253 -11.26 39.10 0.47
CA GLU A 253 -11.70 40.50 0.46
C GLU A 253 -12.90 40.79 1.37
N GLU A 254 -13.81 39.82 1.59
CA GLU A 254 -15.09 39.99 2.31
C GLU A 254 -15.00 40.57 3.74
N GLN A 255 -13.81 40.57 4.38
CA GLN A 255 -13.65 41.10 5.75
C GLN A 255 -13.31 42.59 5.81
N SER A 256 -12.94 43.23 4.70
CA SER A 256 -12.42 44.61 4.72
C SER A 256 -13.52 45.67 4.65
N SER A 257 -14.68 45.32 4.08
CA SER A 257 -15.67 46.33 3.65
C SER A 257 -16.92 46.44 4.55
N GLY A 258 -17.05 45.59 5.59
CA GLY A 258 -18.28 45.45 6.37
C GLY A 258 -18.32 46.09 7.76
N ILE A 259 -17.22 46.64 8.28
CA ILE A 259 -17.15 47.06 9.71
C ILE A 259 -17.05 48.59 9.91
N MET A 260 -16.82 49.41 8.86
CA MET A 260 -16.70 50.87 9.03
C MET A 260 -17.90 51.73 8.59
N SER A 261 -19.04 51.17 8.16
CA SER A 261 -20.15 52.00 7.64
C SER A 261 -21.53 51.79 8.28
N CYS A 262 -21.61 51.27 9.51
CA CYS A 262 -22.87 51.24 10.27
C CYS A 262 -22.78 51.95 11.64
N ALA A 263 -21.69 52.67 11.91
CA ALA A 263 -21.52 53.49 13.12
C ALA A 263 -21.68 54.99 12.82
N ALA A 264 -22.75 55.38 12.13
CA ALA A 264 -23.12 56.79 11.97
C ALA A 264 -24.61 56.97 11.63
N THR A 265 -25.49 56.28 12.34
CA THR A 265 -26.86 56.79 12.51
C THR A 265 -27.34 56.49 13.92
N THR A 266 -26.95 57.41 14.78
CA THR A 266 -27.63 57.82 16.00
C THR A 266 -29.13 57.58 15.91
N ASN A 267 -29.67 56.67 16.72
CA ASN A 267 -30.81 57.08 17.54
C ASN A 267 -30.95 56.22 18.80
N ASN A 268 -30.95 56.97 19.90
CA ASN A 268 -31.09 56.53 21.28
C ASN A 268 -32.37 55.71 21.49
N ASN A 269 -32.25 54.50 22.05
CA ASN A 269 -32.83 54.21 23.37
C ASN A 269 -32.65 52.74 23.80
N THR A 270 -32.21 52.61 25.06
CA THR A 270 -32.48 51.50 26.01
C THR A 270 -31.90 50.12 25.71
N GLY A 271 -30.67 49.91 26.21
CA GLY A 271 -30.41 48.89 27.24
C GLY A 271 -30.43 47.42 26.83
N GLN A 272 -29.44 46.97 26.05
CA GLN A 272 -28.99 45.58 26.11
C GLN A 272 -27.48 45.51 25.79
N ILE A 273 -26.68 45.48 26.86
CA ILE A 273 -25.24 45.23 26.81
C ILE A 273 -25.08 43.71 26.68
N GLY A 274 -24.57 43.24 25.54
CA GLY A 274 -24.11 41.85 25.39
C GLY A 274 -24.48 41.24 24.03
N GLY A 275 -23.57 41.30 23.05
CA GLY A 275 -23.79 40.62 21.78
C GLY A 275 -22.81 40.91 20.63
N GLY A 276 -21.53 41.18 20.91
CA GLY A 276 -20.50 41.37 19.88
C GLY A 276 -19.95 40.06 19.27
N GLY A 277 -20.79 39.04 19.07
CA GLY A 277 -20.35 37.66 18.81
C GLY A 277 -20.35 37.17 17.35
N CYS A 278 -20.79 37.96 16.37
CA CYS A 278 -21.16 37.39 15.05
C CYS A 278 -20.01 37.23 14.03
N ASN A 279 -18.80 37.72 14.30
CA ASN A 279 -17.69 37.65 13.32
C ASN A 279 -16.79 36.41 13.48
N ALA A 280 -16.79 35.75 14.64
CA ALA A 280 -15.97 34.55 14.89
C ALA A 280 -16.38 33.37 14.00
N SER A 281 -17.68 33.21 13.72
CA SER A 281 -18.25 32.05 13.02
C SER A 281 -17.75 31.85 11.58
N LYS A 282 -17.20 32.88 10.94
CA LYS A 282 -16.70 32.78 9.55
C LYS A 282 -15.30 32.17 9.47
N LEU A 283 -14.45 32.37 10.47
CA LEU A 283 -13.09 31.84 10.45
C LEU A 283 -13.10 30.34 10.77
N ASP A 284 -14.00 29.91 11.67
CA ASP A 284 -14.10 28.53 12.18
C ASP A 284 -14.29 27.47 11.08
N ARG A 285 -14.95 27.83 9.97
CA ARG A 285 -15.22 26.92 8.85
C ARG A 285 -14.42 27.26 7.59
N LEU A 286 -13.44 28.14 7.67
CA LEU A 286 -12.69 28.62 6.51
C LEU A 286 -12.06 27.48 5.69
N PRO A 287 -11.28 26.54 6.26
CA PRO A 287 -10.72 25.44 5.48
C PRO A 287 -11.81 24.56 4.85
N GLU A 288 -12.85 24.22 5.61
CA GLU A 288 -13.95 23.37 5.16
C GLU A 288 -14.67 23.97 3.93
N TRP A 289 -15.04 25.25 4.00
CA TRP A 289 -15.72 25.94 2.89
C TRP A 289 -14.81 26.16 1.69
N LEU A 290 -13.55 26.55 1.91
CA LEU A 290 -12.58 26.74 0.85
C LEU A 290 -12.35 25.43 0.08
N PHE A 291 -12.07 24.33 0.77
CA PHE A 291 -11.80 23.06 0.12
C PHE A 291 -13.06 22.42 -0.47
N ARG A 292 -14.23 22.64 0.13
CA ARG A 292 -15.50 22.23 -0.49
C ARG A 292 -15.71 22.96 -1.81
N TYR A 293 -15.53 24.29 -1.83
CA TYR A 293 -15.64 25.09 -3.04
C TYR A 293 -14.65 24.65 -4.13
N LEU A 294 -13.37 24.46 -3.77
CA LEU A 294 -12.36 24.04 -4.74
C LEU A 294 -12.61 22.60 -5.26
N ARG A 295 -13.04 21.67 -4.40
CA ARG A 295 -13.44 20.32 -4.84
C ARG A 295 -14.62 20.38 -5.81
N GLU A 296 -15.64 21.15 -5.51
CA GLU A 296 -16.81 21.32 -6.36
C GLU A 296 -16.44 21.93 -7.73
N VAL A 297 -15.53 22.90 -7.77
CA VAL A 297 -15.00 23.44 -9.02
C VAL A 297 -14.22 22.39 -9.83
N VAL A 298 -13.35 21.62 -9.17
CA VAL A 298 -12.49 20.63 -9.82
C VAL A 298 -13.31 19.44 -10.35
N GLU A 299 -14.23 18.91 -9.54
CA GLU A 299 -15.06 17.73 -9.86
C GLU A 299 -16.36 18.09 -10.56
N ASN A 300 -17.26 18.80 -9.87
CA ASN A 300 -18.66 18.94 -10.29
C ASN A 300 -18.81 19.92 -11.44
N HIS A 301 -18.01 20.98 -11.46
CA HIS A 301 -18.00 21.93 -12.58
C HIS A 301 -17.16 21.43 -13.75
N GLY A 302 -16.57 20.23 -13.66
CA GLY A 302 -15.85 19.58 -14.75
C GLY A 302 -14.60 20.33 -15.21
N VAL A 303 -13.99 21.19 -14.38
CA VAL A 303 -12.80 21.92 -14.81
C VAL A 303 -11.63 20.96 -15.05
N HIS A 304 -11.45 19.96 -14.19
CA HIS A 304 -10.38 18.98 -14.39
C HIS A 304 -10.68 18.01 -15.54
N SER A 305 -11.87 17.41 -15.57
CA SER A 305 -12.22 16.43 -16.61
C SER A 305 -12.40 17.09 -17.98
N LEU A 306 -13.28 18.08 -18.10
CA LEU A 306 -13.64 18.67 -19.39
C LEU A 306 -12.57 19.65 -19.87
N VAL A 307 -12.14 20.59 -19.03
CA VAL A 307 -11.20 21.62 -19.49
C VAL A 307 -9.78 21.07 -19.56
N MET A 308 -9.29 20.34 -18.55
CA MET A 308 -7.89 19.89 -18.55
C MET A 308 -7.67 18.62 -19.37
N LEU A 309 -8.44 17.55 -19.11
CA LEU A 309 -8.23 16.26 -19.77
C LEU A 309 -8.77 16.22 -21.20
N GLU A 310 -9.94 16.82 -21.47
CA GLU A 310 -10.56 16.80 -22.81
C GLU A 310 -10.24 18.04 -23.66
N GLY A 311 -9.94 19.19 -23.05
CA GLY A 311 -9.63 20.44 -23.76
C GLY A 311 -8.13 20.69 -23.91
N VAL A 312 -7.47 21.06 -22.81
CA VAL A 312 -6.07 21.55 -22.80
C VAL A 312 -5.10 20.45 -23.20
N ARG A 313 -5.21 19.23 -22.66
CA ARG A 313 -4.26 18.15 -22.97
C ARG A 313 -4.27 17.80 -24.47
N PRO A 314 -5.42 17.56 -25.13
CA PRO A 314 -5.45 17.32 -26.57
C PRO A 314 -4.95 18.51 -27.41
N LEU A 315 -5.27 19.73 -26.99
CA LEU A 315 -4.74 20.94 -27.62
C LEU A 315 -3.20 20.96 -27.56
N VAL A 316 -2.63 20.72 -26.38
CA VAL A 316 -1.18 20.73 -26.18
C VAL A 316 -0.49 19.64 -26.99
N ASN A 317 -1.04 18.42 -26.97
CA ASN A 317 -0.53 17.33 -27.80
C ASN A 317 -0.55 17.68 -29.29
N SER A 318 -1.69 18.17 -29.78
CA SER A 318 -1.83 18.56 -31.19
C SER A 318 -0.89 19.69 -31.61
N VAL A 319 -0.65 20.67 -30.73
CA VAL A 319 0.29 21.76 -31.01
C VAL A 319 1.73 21.23 -31.04
N ILE A 320 2.13 20.40 -30.07
CA ILE A 320 3.47 19.80 -30.06
C ILE A 320 3.68 18.93 -31.29
N ASP A 321 2.71 18.10 -31.66
CA ASP A 321 2.79 17.24 -32.84
C ASP A 321 2.88 18.10 -34.13
N SER A 322 2.13 19.20 -34.21
CA SER A 322 2.20 20.16 -35.33
C SER A 322 3.53 20.91 -35.40
N ILE A 323 4.15 21.24 -34.26
CA ILE A 323 5.48 21.84 -34.18
C ILE A 323 6.54 20.82 -34.61
N ALA A 324 6.43 19.56 -34.17
CA ALA A 324 7.35 18.50 -34.52
C ALA A 324 7.34 18.22 -36.04
N VAL A 325 6.17 18.16 -36.66
CA VAL A 325 6.04 18.02 -38.12
C VAL A 325 6.69 19.18 -38.85
N ARG A 326 6.43 20.43 -38.44
CA ARG A 326 7.08 21.62 -39.05
C ARG A 326 8.60 21.61 -38.88
N ALA A 327 9.09 21.18 -37.72
CA ALA A 327 10.53 21.07 -37.48
C ALA A 327 11.18 20.01 -38.39
N LEU A 328 10.45 18.95 -38.76
CA LEU A 328 10.92 17.93 -39.72
C LEU A 328 10.89 18.44 -41.16
N GLU A 329 9.82 19.11 -41.58
CA GLU A 329 9.70 19.70 -42.93
C GLU A 329 10.81 20.73 -43.21
N GLU A 330 11.22 21.50 -42.21
CA GLU A 330 12.36 22.45 -42.34
C GLU A 330 13.71 21.74 -42.48
N LEU A 331 13.84 20.48 -42.03
CA LEU A 331 15.07 19.68 -42.12
C LEU A 331 15.18 18.89 -43.45
N GLU A 332 14.05 18.48 -44.03
CA GLU A 332 14.00 17.66 -45.26
C GLU A 332 14.32 18.44 -46.56
N GLY A 333 14.55 19.76 -46.49
CA GLY A 333 14.99 20.59 -47.63
C GLY A 333 16.40 20.30 -48.16
N VAL A 334 17.00 19.16 -47.82
CA VAL A 334 18.30 18.69 -48.29
C VAL A 334 18.08 17.35 -48.98
N ASP A 335 18.15 17.36 -50.32
CA ASP A 335 17.70 16.32 -51.31
C ASP A 335 18.29 14.89 -51.19
N ASN A 336 18.57 14.37 -49.99
CA ASN A 336 19.03 12.99 -49.79
C ASN A 336 17.85 12.07 -49.47
N GLU A 337 17.09 11.67 -50.50
CA GLU A 337 15.89 10.83 -50.40
C GLU A 337 16.12 9.38 -49.89
N GLU A 338 17.35 8.92 -49.64
CA GLU A 338 17.62 7.50 -49.34
C GLU A 338 17.51 7.08 -47.85
N ASP A 339 17.46 8.00 -46.87
CA ASP A 339 17.50 7.64 -45.43
C ASP A 339 16.15 7.78 -44.67
N VAL A 340 15.06 8.16 -45.34
CA VAL A 340 13.81 8.59 -44.66
C VAL A 340 12.85 7.42 -44.31
N LEU A 341 13.04 6.22 -44.87
CA LEU A 341 12.05 5.13 -44.73
C LEU A 341 12.19 4.21 -43.50
N ASP A 342 13.17 4.41 -42.61
CA ASP A 342 13.36 3.54 -41.42
C ASP A 342 12.82 4.13 -40.09
N PHE A 343 12.25 5.33 -40.12
CA PHE A 343 11.79 6.04 -38.91
C PHE A 343 10.47 5.54 -38.29
N GLY A 344 9.74 4.64 -38.96
CA GLY A 344 8.39 4.22 -38.53
C GLY A 344 8.32 2.93 -37.69
N ARG A 345 9.41 2.17 -37.52
CA ARG A 345 9.33 0.81 -36.95
C ARG A 345 10.52 0.38 -36.07
N GLY A 346 11.40 1.30 -35.68
CA GLY A 346 12.41 1.05 -34.65
C GLY A 346 11.77 1.00 -33.27
N VAL A 347 11.30 -0.18 -32.87
CA VAL A 347 10.92 -0.50 -31.49
C VAL A 347 12.08 -0.11 -30.57
N PHE A 348 11.82 0.76 -29.60
CA PHE A 348 12.74 1.16 -28.54
C PHE A 348 13.08 -0.07 -27.67
N GLU A 349 14.02 -0.90 -28.10
CA GLU A 349 14.66 -1.90 -27.24
C GLU A 349 15.79 -1.19 -26.47
N VAL A 350 15.40 -0.40 -25.46
CA VAL A 350 16.34 0.14 -24.47
C VAL A 350 16.68 -1.01 -23.53
N GLN A 351 17.72 -1.77 -23.87
CA GLN A 351 18.27 -2.77 -22.95
C GLN A 351 18.78 -2.05 -21.70
N GLY A 352 18.10 -2.32 -20.59
CA GLY A 352 18.40 -1.80 -19.26
C GLY A 352 19.73 -2.30 -18.74
N GLU A 353 20.79 -1.56 -19.03
CA GLU A 353 21.95 -1.47 -18.14
C GLU A 353 22.12 -0.01 -17.73
N ARG A 354 22.38 0.21 -16.43
CA ARG A 354 22.60 1.52 -15.82
C ARG A 354 23.84 2.18 -16.44
N ASN A 355 23.68 2.79 -17.60
CA ASN A 355 24.70 3.55 -18.27
C ASN A 355 24.64 4.99 -17.80
N THR A 356 25.70 5.38 -17.09
CA THR A 356 26.21 6.74 -17.16
C THR A 356 26.18 7.19 -18.62
N ILE A 357 25.50 8.31 -18.90
CA ILE A 357 25.52 8.99 -20.21
C ILE A 357 26.95 9.50 -20.43
N THR A 358 27.84 8.59 -20.79
CA THR A 358 29.25 8.85 -21.13
C THR A 358 29.65 8.14 -22.42
N ASP A 359 28.78 7.31 -22.99
CA ASP A 359 29.02 6.77 -24.33
C ASP A 359 28.89 7.87 -25.37
N SER A 360 30.03 8.13 -25.98
CA SER A 360 30.45 9.38 -26.58
C SER A 360 29.99 9.54 -28.02
N SER A 361 28.85 8.94 -28.39
CA SER A 361 28.19 9.27 -29.64
C SER A 361 27.46 10.60 -29.41
N SER A 362 28.20 11.70 -29.55
CA SER A 362 27.75 13.09 -29.47
C SER A 362 26.79 13.45 -30.62
N GLY A 363 25.74 12.66 -30.81
CA GLY A 363 24.71 12.95 -31.79
C GLY A 363 23.92 14.15 -31.28
N SER A 364 23.99 15.26 -32.03
CA SER A 364 23.10 16.42 -31.88
C SER A 364 21.70 15.98 -31.43
N LEU A 365 21.25 16.54 -30.31
CA LEU A 365 19.86 16.46 -29.86
C LEU A 365 19.00 17.15 -30.90
N ARG A 366 18.52 16.38 -31.88
CA ARG A 366 17.58 16.84 -32.89
C ARG A 366 16.35 17.49 -32.22
N THR A 367 15.78 18.49 -32.90
CA THR A 367 14.67 19.30 -32.37
C THR A 367 13.46 18.46 -31.98
N ASP A 368 13.17 17.39 -32.71
CA ASP A 368 12.15 16.38 -32.38
C ASP A 368 12.36 15.76 -31.00
N LYS A 369 13.60 15.36 -30.66
CA LYS A 369 13.95 14.81 -29.35
C LYS A 369 13.77 15.82 -28.24
N ILE A 370 14.09 17.10 -28.48
CA ILE A 370 13.88 18.19 -27.51
C ILE A 370 12.37 18.39 -27.28
N LEU A 371 11.57 18.39 -28.34
CA LEU A 371 10.12 18.54 -28.26
C LEU A 371 9.44 17.34 -27.58
N GLN A 372 9.89 16.11 -27.88
CA GLN A 372 9.43 14.91 -27.21
C GLN A 372 9.84 14.90 -25.74
N HIS A 373 11.06 15.32 -25.42
CA HIS A 373 11.52 15.49 -24.04
C HIS A 373 10.66 16.51 -23.30
N LEU A 374 10.35 17.65 -23.92
CA LEU A 374 9.43 18.65 -23.36
C LEU A 374 8.02 18.09 -23.15
N LYS A 375 7.50 17.33 -24.12
CA LYS A 375 6.19 16.68 -24.03
C LYS A 375 6.11 15.81 -22.77
N CYS A 376 7.04 14.85 -22.66
CA CYS A 376 7.11 13.91 -21.56
C CYS A 376 7.46 14.55 -20.20
N GLN A 377 8.34 15.56 -20.19
CA GLN A 377 8.81 16.15 -18.93
C GLN A 377 7.86 17.21 -18.39
N LYS A 378 7.15 17.94 -19.23
CA LYS A 378 6.38 19.13 -18.82
C LYS A 378 4.92 19.02 -19.21
N TYR A 379 4.65 18.84 -20.49
CA TYR A 379 3.32 19.07 -21.04
C TYR A 379 2.31 17.95 -20.76
N ASP A 380 2.76 16.70 -20.64
CA ASP A 380 1.91 15.57 -20.21
C ASP A 380 1.36 15.78 -18.77
N HIS A 381 2.07 16.60 -17.98
CA HIS A 381 1.69 17.01 -16.63
C HIS A 381 0.82 18.29 -16.59
N ALA A 382 0.27 18.77 -17.70
CA ALA A 382 -0.60 19.95 -17.72
C ALA A 382 -1.80 19.85 -16.73
N PRO A 383 -2.55 18.72 -16.63
CA PRO A 383 -3.60 18.58 -15.63
C PRO A 383 -3.07 18.65 -14.19
N THR A 384 -1.89 18.07 -13.95
CA THR A 384 -1.21 18.11 -12.65
C THR A 384 -0.78 19.53 -12.29
N TYR A 385 -0.34 20.33 -13.26
CA TYR A 385 -0.03 21.75 -13.06
C TYR A 385 -1.26 22.55 -12.64
N PHE A 386 -2.41 22.32 -13.27
CA PHE A 386 -3.66 22.95 -12.85
C PHE A 386 -4.01 22.62 -11.38
N LEU A 387 -3.93 21.34 -10.99
CA LEU A 387 -4.16 20.92 -9.61
C LEU A 387 -3.14 21.54 -8.64
N ARG A 388 -1.89 21.73 -9.09
CA ARG A 388 -0.86 22.45 -8.35
C ARG A 388 -1.24 23.91 -8.09
N GLU A 389 -1.79 24.60 -9.09
CA GLU A 389 -2.25 25.98 -8.94
C GLU A 389 -3.47 26.09 -8.03
N VAL A 390 -4.42 25.16 -8.13
CA VAL A 390 -5.56 25.05 -7.19
C VAL A 390 -5.08 24.90 -5.75
N ALA A 391 -4.12 24.00 -5.49
CA ALA A 391 -3.52 23.84 -4.17
C ALA A 391 -2.74 25.10 -3.73
N ARG A 392 -2.07 25.80 -4.65
CA ARG A 392 -1.38 27.07 -4.37
C ARG A 392 -2.36 28.17 -3.94
N MET A 393 -3.50 28.29 -4.61
CA MET A 393 -4.56 29.24 -4.23
C MET A 393 -5.11 28.91 -2.85
N ALA A 394 -5.39 27.64 -2.57
CA ALA A 394 -5.90 27.21 -1.28
C ALA A 394 -4.90 27.53 -0.15
N ARG A 395 -3.62 27.22 -0.38
CA ARG A 395 -2.54 27.54 0.56
C ARG A 395 -2.42 29.03 0.79
N HIS A 396 -2.49 29.83 -0.26
CA HIS A 396 -2.44 31.29 -0.15
C HIS A 396 -3.60 31.81 0.70
N ALA A 397 -4.82 31.32 0.47
CA ALA A 397 -5.99 31.75 1.23
C ALA A 397 -5.86 31.46 2.73
N ILE A 398 -5.42 30.24 3.09
CA ILE A 398 -5.20 29.84 4.49
C ILE A 398 -4.10 30.68 5.15
N ARG A 399 -2.99 30.93 4.43
CA ARG A 399 -1.88 31.75 4.94
C ARG A 399 -2.24 33.22 5.09
N ALA A 400 -2.95 33.79 4.12
CA ALA A 400 -3.35 35.19 4.14
C ALA A 400 -4.31 35.52 5.28
N LYS A 401 -5.12 34.54 5.71
CA LYS A 401 -5.96 34.65 6.91
C LYS A 401 -5.26 34.22 8.20
N SER A 402 -3.98 33.84 8.12
CA SER A 402 -3.19 33.35 9.25
C SER A 402 -3.92 32.28 10.07
N PHE A 403 -4.69 31.40 9.42
CA PHE A 403 -5.65 30.52 10.10
C PHE A 403 -5.01 29.71 11.26
N PHE A 404 -3.85 29.10 11.00
CA PHE A 404 -3.11 28.31 12.00
C PHE A 404 -2.28 29.15 12.99
N HIS A 405 -2.25 30.46 12.84
CA HIS A 405 -1.61 31.38 13.80
C HIS A 405 -2.64 32.28 14.49
N HIS A 406 -3.94 32.08 14.22
CA HIS A 406 -4.98 32.87 14.83
C HIS A 406 -5.25 32.37 16.25
N PRO A 407 -5.22 33.24 17.28
CA PRO A 407 -5.33 32.83 18.69
C PRO A 407 -6.67 32.14 19.01
N ASP A 408 -7.74 32.51 18.30
CA ASP A 408 -9.05 31.85 18.45
C ASP A 408 -9.10 30.43 17.87
N VAL A 409 -8.18 30.07 16.97
CA VAL A 409 -8.12 28.76 16.29
C VAL A 409 -7.10 27.86 16.95
N VAL A 410 -5.91 28.39 17.26
CA VAL A 410 -4.78 27.62 17.79
C VAL A 410 -4.25 28.29 19.04
N GLY A 411 -3.91 27.48 20.05
CA GLY A 411 -3.29 27.92 21.30
C GLY A 411 -4.20 27.80 22.51
N SER A 412 -3.71 28.22 23.67
CA SER A 412 -4.44 28.15 24.95
C SER A 412 -5.68 29.04 25.00
N GLU A 413 -5.77 30.03 24.12
CA GLU A 413 -6.91 30.96 24.01
C GLU A 413 -8.03 30.44 23.10
N CYS A 414 -7.79 29.33 22.39
CA CYS A 414 -8.79 28.70 21.53
C CYS A 414 -9.96 28.19 22.38
N ARG A 415 -11.16 28.72 22.09
CA ARG A 415 -12.40 28.32 22.79
C ARG A 415 -12.86 26.91 22.45
N ASP A 416 -12.59 26.49 21.21
CA ASP A 416 -13.02 25.19 20.69
C ASP A 416 -11.90 24.56 19.85
N ARG A 417 -11.15 23.65 20.48
CA ARG A 417 -10.04 22.92 19.86
C ARG A 417 -10.48 22.14 18.62
N THR A 418 -11.77 21.78 18.52
CA THR A 418 -12.27 21.02 17.36
C THR A 418 -12.20 21.81 16.06
N ILE A 419 -12.13 23.15 16.12
CA ILE A 419 -11.96 24.02 14.95
C ILE A 419 -10.61 23.77 14.28
N ALA A 420 -9.51 23.81 15.05
CA ALA A 420 -8.18 23.54 14.53
C ALA A 420 -8.05 22.09 14.06
N LEU A 421 -8.53 21.12 14.84
CA LEU A 421 -8.49 19.70 14.46
C LEU A 421 -9.22 19.44 13.15
N ARG A 422 -10.43 20.01 12.99
CA ARG A 422 -11.18 19.94 11.73
C ARG A 422 -10.43 20.62 10.60
N GLY A 423 -9.84 21.79 10.85
CA GLY A 423 -9.02 22.51 9.87
C GLY A 423 -7.84 21.66 9.36
N ILE A 424 -7.12 20.99 10.26
CA ILE A 424 -6.01 20.08 9.96
C ILE A 424 -6.53 18.87 9.17
N GLU A 425 -7.62 18.23 9.61
CA GLU A 425 -8.23 17.10 8.91
C GLU A 425 -8.63 17.46 7.47
N GLN A 426 -9.20 18.65 7.27
CA GLN A 426 -9.54 19.11 5.93
C GLN A 426 -8.30 19.30 5.02
N LEU A 427 -7.12 19.64 5.58
CA LEU A 427 -5.87 19.65 4.79
C LEU A 427 -5.54 18.25 4.27
N PHE A 428 -5.66 17.24 5.12
CA PHE A 428 -5.38 15.84 4.78
C PHE A 428 -6.34 15.29 3.74
N LEU A 429 -7.64 15.55 3.91
CA LEU A 429 -8.67 15.15 2.95
C LEU A 429 -8.46 15.81 1.59
N PHE A 430 -8.10 17.10 1.57
CA PHE A 430 -7.82 17.81 0.33
C PHE A 430 -6.54 17.31 -0.35
N ASP A 431 -5.50 16.97 0.40
CA ASP A 431 -4.27 16.37 -0.15
C ASP A 431 -4.52 15.00 -0.78
N SER A 432 -5.34 14.15 -0.14
CA SER A 432 -5.75 12.86 -0.73
C SER A 432 -6.53 13.10 -2.02
N PHE A 433 -7.49 14.02 -2.00
CA PHE A 433 -8.29 14.38 -3.17
C PHE A 433 -7.43 14.83 -4.36
N ILE A 434 -6.52 15.79 -4.14
CA ILE A 434 -5.64 16.31 -5.20
C ILE A 434 -4.72 15.21 -5.74
N TYR A 435 -4.22 14.33 -4.86
CA TYR A 435 -3.38 13.21 -5.25
C TYR A 435 -4.14 12.18 -6.10
N ASP A 436 -5.38 11.85 -5.74
CA ASP A 436 -6.24 10.94 -6.50
C ASP A 436 -6.57 11.52 -7.88
N LYS A 437 -6.84 12.82 -7.98
CA LYS A 437 -7.05 13.52 -9.26
C LYS A 437 -5.81 13.59 -10.13
N ALA A 438 -4.64 13.80 -9.56
CA ALA A 438 -3.39 13.73 -10.31
C ALA A 438 -3.18 12.32 -10.91
N LYS A 439 -3.50 11.27 -10.14
CA LYS A 439 -3.44 9.88 -10.63
C LYS A 439 -4.46 9.53 -11.69
N GLU A 440 -5.68 10.08 -11.64
CA GLU A 440 -6.67 9.91 -12.70
C GLU A 440 -6.10 10.39 -14.05
N GLY A 441 -5.37 11.51 -14.04
CA GLY A 441 -4.68 12.04 -15.22
C GLY A 441 -3.60 11.11 -15.78
N GLU A 442 -2.91 10.36 -14.92
CA GLU A 442 -1.86 9.38 -15.29
C GLU A 442 -2.44 8.04 -15.76
N ARG A 443 -3.52 7.53 -15.15
CA ARG A 443 -4.08 6.20 -15.50
C ARG A 443 -4.55 6.12 -16.95
N ASN A 444 -5.13 7.20 -17.48
CA ASN A 444 -5.60 7.25 -18.87
C ASN A 444 -4.45 7.09 -19.89
N GLU A 445 -3.20 7.28 -19.47
CA GLU A 445 -2.01 7.16 -20.32
C GLU A 445 -1.43 5.74 -20.33
N TYR A 446 -1.46 5.07 -19.18
CA TYR A 446 -0.99 3.68 -19.04
C TYR A 446 -1.77 2.67 -19.88
N ASP A 447 -3.03 2.96 -20.21
CA ASP A 447 -3.82 2.10 -21.10
C ASP A 447 -3.37 2.22 -22.58
N GLN A 448 -2.56 3.22 -22.94
CA GLN A 448 -2.13 3.46 -24.33
C GLN A 448 -0.63 3.19 -24.59
N CYS A 449 0.25 3.33 -23.59
CA CYS A 449 1.70 3.11 -23.74
C CYS A 449 2.21 2.11 -22.70
N GLY A 450 2.41 0.86 -23.10
CA GLY A 450 2.68 -0.29 -22.22
C GLY A 450 4.04 -0.34 -21.49
N GLU A 451 4.71 0.78 -21.22
CA GLU A 451 6.07 0.81 -20.65
C GLU A 451 6.14 1.47 -19.26
N LYS A 452 6.84 0.82 -18.32
CA LYS A 452 6.87 1.16 -16.87
C LYS A 452 8.05 2.03 -16.42
N GLU A 453 8.95 2.44 -17.31
CA GLU A 453 10.29 2.91 -16.89
C GLU A 453 10.46 4.42 -16.61
N CYS A 454 9.49 5.29 -16.91
CA CYS A 454 9.64 6.74 -16.71
C CYS A 454 9.34 7.27 -15.28
N ARG A 455 9.46 6.46 -14.21
CA ARG A 455 8.84 6.79 -12.91
C ARG A 455 9.60 7.72 -11.96
N GLU A 456 10.91 7.91 -12.09
CA GLU A 456 11.68 8.64 -11.05
C GLU A 456 11.74 10.17 -11.25
N GLY A 457 11.42 10.70 -12.43
CA GLY A 457 11.48 12.14 -12.72
C GLY A 457 10.25 12.97 -12.32
N SER A 458 9.11 12.34 -12.02
CA SER A 458 7.78 13.01 -11.90
C SER A 458 7.59 13.84 -10.62
N VAL A 459 8.49 13.73 -9.62
CA VAL A 459 8.29 14.37 -8.30
C VAL A 459 8.16 15.91 -8.39
N ILE A 460 8.79 16.53 -9.40
CA ILE A 460 8.86 18.00 -9.58
C ILE A 460 7.47 18.63 -9.81
N PHE A 461 6.53 17.88 -10.40
CA PHE A 461 5.20 18.41 -10.77
C PHE A 461 4.11 18.07 -9.77
N SER A 462 4.43 17.32 -8.71
CA SER A 462 3.45 16.97 -7.68
C SER A 462 2.81 18.23 -7.07
N PRO A 463 1.47 18.29 -6.96
CA PRO A 463 0.81 19.41 -6.32
C PRO A 463 1.33 19.64 -4.90
N PRO A 464 1.50 20.90 -4.49
CA PRO A 464 2.09 21.22 -3.21
C PRO A 464 1.15 20.78 -2.09
N ARG A 465 1.52 19.71 -1.36
CA ARG A 465 0.72 19.19 -0.25
C ARG A 465 0.33 20.27 0.76
N MET A 466 -0.96 20.46 0.98
CA MET A 466 -1.55 21.40 1.91
C MET A 466 -1.12 21.16 3.34
N VAL A 467 -0.90 19.91 3.75
CA VAL A 467 -0.39 19.57 5.09
C VAL A 467 0.96 20.24 5.36
N LYS A 468 1.81 20.47 4.34
CA LYS A 468 3.07 21.22 4.50
C LYS A 468 2.86 22.66 4.96
N THR A 469 1.69 23.24 4.69
CA THR A 469 1.33 24.59 5.17
C THR A 469 1.27 24.63 6.68
N PHE A 470 0.87 23.52 7.31
CA PHE A 470 0.77 23.33 8.75
C PHE A 470 2.08 22.78 9.36
N LEU A 471 2.72 21.79 8.71
CA LEU A 471 3.94 21.16 9.23
C LEU A 471 5.15 22.10 9.28
N LEU A 472 5.21 23.10 8.39
CA LEU A 472 6.34 24.03 8.28
C LEU A 472 6.18 25.31 9.10
N THR A 473 5.02 25.54 9.72
CA THR A 473 4.73 26.83 10.38
C THR A 473 5.26 26.93 11.79
N ASP A 474 4.99 25.96 12.65
CA ASP A 474 5.43 26.00 14.05
C ASP A 474 5.54 24.57 14.61
N GLY A 475 6.70 24.23 15.19
CA GLY A 475 6.92 22.96 15.87
C GLY A 475 6.06 22.81 17.13
N SER A 476 5.69 23.91 17.80
CA SER A 476 4.83 23.87 18.98
C SER A 476 3.40 23.45 18.64
N LEU A 477 2.86 23.98 17.53
CA LEU A 477 1.55 23.60 17.00
C LEU A 477 1.52 22.15 16.52
N LEU A 478 2.60 21.68 15.89
CA LEU A 478 2.75 20.29 15.49
C LEU A 478 2.71 19.36 16.71
N GLN A 479 3.45 19.70 17.76
CA GLN A 479 3.48 18.94 19.02
C GLN A 479 2.11 18.94 19.72
N TRP A 480 1.45 20.09 19.81
CA TRP A 480 0.09 20.19 20.35
C TRP A 480 -0.88 19.30 19.59
N TRP A 481 -0.85 19.31 18.25
CA TRP A 481 -1.71 18.43 17.46
C TRP A 481 -1.41 16.95 17.71
N PHE A 482 -0.14 16.57 17.83
CA PHE A 482 0.22 15.19 18.16
C PHE A 482 -0.36 14.75 19.50
N GLU A 483 -0.34 15.62 20.51
CA GLU A 483 -0.92 15.35 21.83
C GLU A 483 -2.44 15.20 21.75
N GLU A 484 -3.14 16.13 21.08
CA GLU A 484 -4.60 16.04 20.91
C GLU A 484 -5.04 14.80 20.11
N GLU A 485 -4.33 14.47 19.03
CA GLU A 485 -4.63 13.30 18.20
C GLU A 485 -4.38 12.00 19.00
N ARG A 486 -3.26 11.90 19.70
CA ARG A 486 -2.93 10.75 20.57
C ARG A 486 -3.97 10.60 21.67
N ASP A 487 -4.27 11.67 22.40
CA ASP A 487 -5.16 11.63 23.54
C ASP A 487 -6.61 11.37 23.10
N GLY A 488 -7.03 11.92 21.95
CA GLY A 488 -8.31 11.65 21.33
C GLY A 488 -8.47 10.18 20.93
N MET A 489 -7.50 9.61 20.21
CA MET A 489 -7.52 8.18 19.83
C MET A 489 -7.51 7.26 21.05
N SER A 490 -6.68 7.57 22.05
CA SER A 490 -6.57 6.77 23.29
C SER A 490 -7.84 6.86 24.13
N THR A 491 -8.50 8.01 24.15
CA THR A 491 -9.77 8.20 24.85
C THR A 491 -10.89 7.41 24.19
N LEU A 492 -11.01 7.47 22.85
CA LEU A 492 -11.98 6.65 22.11
C LEU A 492 -11.77 5.15 22.35
N LEU A 493 -10.52 4.70 22.38
CA LEU A 493 -10.20 3.30 22.65
C LEU A 493 -10.58 2.89 24.08
N ARG A 494 -10.26 3.72 25.09
CA ARG A 494 -10.64 3.49 26.49
C ARG A 494 -12.14 3.56 26.73
N GLU A 495 -12.85 4.47 26.07
CA GLU A 495 -14.32 4.58 26.13
C GLU A 495 -15.00 3.35 25.54
N CYS A 496 -14.50 2.88 24.39
CA CYS A 496 -14.93 1.62 23.79
C CYS A 496 -14.68 0.45 24.74
N ALA A 497 -13.47 0.34 25.30
CA ALA A 497 -13.14 -0.71 26.26
C ALA A 497 -14.00 -0.67 27.52
N SER A 498 -14.25 0.52 28.07
CA SER A 498 -15.10 0.71 29.25
C SER A 498 -16.54 0.29 28.97
N SER A 499 -17.07 0.61 27.79
CA SER A 499 -18.41 0.21 27.37
C SER A 499 -18.50 -1.31 27.19
N THR A 500 -17.51 -1.94 26.55
CA THR A 500 -17.45 -3.41 26.41
C THR A 500 -17.33 -4.12 27.76
N MET A 501 -16.41 -3.67 28.63
CA MET A 501 -16.22 -4.25 29.97
C MET A 501 -17.45 -4.07 30.86
N LEU A 502 -18.04 -2.87 30.93
CA LEU A 502 -19.20 -2.60 31.79
C LEU A 502 -20.42 -3.46 31.42
N HIS A 503 -20.64 -3.71 30.12
CA HIS A 503 -21.68 -4.65 29.69
C HIS A 503 -21.40 -6.08 30.16
N SER A 504 -20.13 -6.49 30.16
CA SER A 504 -19.67 -7.79 30.64
C SER A 504 -19.86 -7.93 32.17
N TYR A 505 -19.52 -6.90 32.94
CA TYR A 505 -19.68 -6.88 34.40
C TYR A 505 -21.14 -6.84 34.85
N ARG A 506 -21.99 -6.04 34.20
CA ARG A 506 -23.38 -5.87 34.60
C ARG A 506 -24.20 -7.16 34.48
N SER A 507 -23.93 -7.95 33.44
CA SER A 507 -24.60 -9.24 33.22
C SER A 507 -24.36 -10.23 34.38
N GLN A 508 -23.20 -10.15 35.05
CA GLN A 508 -22.84 -11.09 36.11
C GLN A 508 -23.53 -10.80 37.44
N PHE A 509 -23.75 -9.52 37.78
CA PHE A 509 -24.41 -9.15 39.03
C PHE A 509 -25.93 -9.35 38.98
N GLU A 510 -26.55 -9.13 37.82
CA GLU A 510 -28.01 -9.27 37.67
C GLU A 510 -28.45 -10.75 37.82
N GLU A 511 -27.65 -11.74 37.40
CA GLU A 511 -27.99 -13.16 37.59
C GLU A 511 -27.81 -13.63 39.05
N SER A 512 -26.85 -13.06 39.78
CA SER A 512 -26.54 -13.50 41.16
C SER A 512 -27.51 -13.00 42.24
N ASN A 513 -28.29 -11.94 41.96
CA ASN A 513 -29.17 -11.31 42.95
C ASN A 513 -30.65 -11.75 42.89
N VAL A 514 -31.02 -12.67 41.99
CA VAL A 514 -32.43 -13.15 41.87
C VAL A 514 -32.80 -14.21 42.93
N GLY A 515 -31.87 -14.58 43.82
CA GLY A 515 -32.08 -15.62 44.85
C GLY A 515 -32.48 -15.13 46.25
N GLY A 516 -32.69 -13.83 46.48
CA GLY A 516 -33.03 -13.29 47.80
C GLY A 516 -34.53 -13.14 48.03
N GLU A 517 -35.13 -14.05 48.81
CA GLU A 517 -36.49 -13.92 49.34
C GLU A 517 -36.67 -12.62 50.14
N GLY A 518 -37.47 -11.69 49.64
CA GLY A 518 -37.82 -10.46 50.35
C GLY A 518 -38.67 -9.52 49.50
N GLY A 519 -39.99 -9.70 49.54
CA GLY A 519 -40.95 -9.07 48.62
C GLY A 519 -40.91 -7.54 48.58
N ALA A 520 -40.69 -7.00 47.38
CA ALA A 520 -41.31 -5.77 46.90
C ALA A 520 -41.38 -5.85 45.36
N ARG A 521 -42.60 -5.89 44.83
CA ARG A 521 -42.89 -5.93 43.39
C ARG A 521 -42.28 -4.71 42.68
N PHE A 522 -41.26 -4.94 41.86
CA PHE A 522 -40.96 -4.08 40.71
C PHE A 522 -41.65 -4.66 39.46
N PRO A 523 -42.16 -3.81 38.55
CA PRO A 523 -43.07 -4.23 37.48
C PRO A 523 -42.33 -4.93 36.32
N ASN A 524 -42.96 -5.99 35.82
CA ASN A 524 -42.62 -6.77 34.62
C ASN A 524 -42.32 -5.90 33.38
N ILE A 525 -41.06 -5.56 33.13
CA ILE A 525 -40.59 -4.96 31.85
C ILE A 525 -39.39 -5.73 31.25
N ILE A 526 -39.00 -6.91 31.76
CA ILE A 526 -37.73 -7.56 31.35
C ILE A 526 -37.89 -8.63 30.25
N GLU A 527 -39.08 -9.17 29.97
CA GLU A 527 -39.20 -10.27 28.99
C GLU A 527 -39.25 -9.86 27.50
N ILE A 528 -39.28 -8.56 27.15
CA ILE A 528 -39.35 -8.11 25.75
C ILE A 528 -38.02 -7.56 25.21
N SER A 529 -37.03 -7.22 26.05
CA SER A 529 -35.72 -6.71 25.57
C SER A 529 -34.61 -7.77 25.47
N ALA A 530 -34.70 -8.88 26.21
CA ALA A 530 -33.68 -9.94 26.18
C ALA A 530 -33.57 -10.64 24.80
N ALA A 531 -34.67 -10.73 24.06
CA ALA A 531 -34.67 -11.31 22.72
C ALA A 531 -34.01 -10.39 21.68
N ALA A 532 -34.21 -9.07 21.78
CA ALA A 532 -33.60 -8.09 20.88
C ALA A 532 -32.09 -7.91 21.15
N ASP A 533 -31.68 -7.89 22.42
CA ASP A 533 -30.26 -7.82 22.80
C ASP A 533 -29.50 -9.13 22.49
N SER A 534 -30.18 -10.28 22.51
CA SER A 534 -29.56 -11.57 22.13
C SER A 534 -29.23 -11.66 20.64
N ALA A 535 -30.07 -11.07 19.77
CA ALA A 535 -29.84 -11.05 18.33
C ALA A 535 -28.69 -10.11 17.94
N ASP A 536 -28.57 -8.96 18.63
CA ASP A 536 -27.49 -7.98 18.39
C ASP A 536 -26.14 -8.45 19.00
N ARG A 537 -26.16 -9.14 20.15
CA ARG A 537 -24.97 -9.83 20.71
C ARG A 537 -24.52 -10.99 19.82
N GLN A 538 -25.46 -11.68 19.18
CA GLN A 538 -25.13 -12.71 18.20
C GLN A 538 -24.51 -12.14 16.91
N GLN A 539 -24.46 -10.85 16.64
CA GLN A 539 -23.76 -10.36 15.42
C GLN A 539 -22.29 -9.97 15.65
N ARG A 540 -21.82 -9.87 16.90
CA ARG A 540 -20.47 -9.38 17.20
C ARG A 540 -19.46 -10.53 17.16
N LEU A 541 -18.73 -10.63 16.05
CA LEU A 541 -17.74 -11.69 15.81
C LEU A 541 -16.33 -11.34 16.29
N TYR A 542 -16.07 -10.06 16.53
CA TYR A 542 -14.78 -9.57 17.00
C TYR A 542 -14.97 -8.66 18.22
N LEU A 543 -13.92 -8.56 19.01
CA LEU A 543 -13.88 -7.61 20.11
C LEU A 543 -13.89 -6.20 19.52
N GLN A 544 -14.90 -5.39 19.88
CA GLN A 544 -15.11 -4.02 19.37
C GLN A 544 -13.86 -3.14 19.50
N ILE A 545 -13.10 -3.34 20.58
CA ILE A 545 -11.83 -2.65 20.83
C ILE A 545 -10.82 -2.92 19.70
N SER A 546 -10.75 -4.15 19.19
CA SER A 546 -9.81 -4.53 18.12
C SER A 546 -10.23 -3.94 16.77
N GLU A 547 -11.53 -3.93 16.48
CA GLU A 547 -12.05 -3.29 15.25
C GLU A 547 -11.80 -1.78 15.26
N LEU A 548 -12.11 -1.12 16.37
CA LEU A 548 -11.85 0.30 16.55
C LEU A 548 -10.36 0.59 16.46
N PHE A 549 -9.50 -0.20 17.13
CA PHE A 549 -8.05 -0.06 17.02
C PHE A 549 -7.57 -0.14 15.57
N VAL A 550 -8.02 -1.15 14.80
CA VAL A 550 -7.64 -1.29 13.39
C VAL A 550 -8.13 -0.10 12.55
N ALA A 551 -9.34 0.41 12.82
CA ALA A 551 -9.87 1.59 12.15
C ALA A 551 -9.06 2.86 12.48
N LEU A 552 -8.72 3.08 13.76
CA LEU A 552 -7.88 4.19 14.21
C LEU A 552 -6.47 4.09 13.63
N LEU A 553 -5.88 2.89 13.62
CA LEU A 553 -4.58 2.62 13.00
C LEU A 553 -4.62 2.90 11.49
N HIS A 554 -5.70 2.51 10.81
CA HIS A 554 -5.88 2.82 9.39
C HIS A 554 -6.00 4.32 9.14
N ALA A 555 -6.78 5.04 9.96
CA ALA A 555 -6.89 6.49 9.87
C ALA A 555 -5.53 7.19 10.11
N ALA A 556 -4.80 6.77 11.15
CA ALA A 556 -3.46 7.25 11.45
C ALA A 556 -2.47 6.95 10.31
N ARG A 557 -2.60 5.78 9.68
CA ARG A 557 -1.81 5.39 8.51
C ARG A 557 -2.08 6.30 7.30
N CYS A 558 -3.33 6.61 7.00
CA CYS A 558 -3.69 7.55 5.93
C CYS A 558 -3.07 8.94 6.14
N LYS A 559 -3.10 9.43 7.40
CA LYS A 559 -2.43 10.69 7.79
C LYS A 559 -0.90 10.59 7.68
N CYS A 560 -0.32 9.44 8.02
CA CYS A 560 1.12 9.22 7.91
C CYS A 560 1.61 9.24 6.44
N TYR A 561 0.89 8.60 5.51
CA TYR A 561 1.25 8.62 4.07
C TYR A 561 1.20 10.00 3.42
N THR A 562 0.31 10.85 3.92
CA THR A 562 0.14 12.22 3.43
C THR A 562 1.24 13.15 3.97
N ILE A 563 1.93 12.78 5.05
CA ILE A 563 3.15 13.44 5.52
C ILE A 563 4.33 13.00 4.65
N ALA A 564 4.69 13.81 3.65
CA ALA A 564 5.77 13.48 2.69
C ALA A 564 7.18 13.52 3.30
N HIS A 565 7.38 14.20 4.42
CA HIS A 565 8.71 14.38 5.02
C HIS A 565 8.98 13.24 6.00
N GLU A 566 10.04 12.47 5.75
CA GLU A 566 10.38 11.28 6.52
C GLU A 566 10.49 11.56 8.02
N GLN A 567 11.19 12.63 8.40
CA GLN A 567 11.33 13.04 9.82
C GLN A 567 9.97 13.27 10.51
N TYR A 568 9.03 13.98 9.89
CA TYR A 568 7.72 14.24 10.49
C TYR A 568 6.84 12.98 10.52
N SER A 569 6.98 12.12 9.52
CA SER A 569 6.32 10.80 9.52
C SER A 569 6.82 9.93 10.67
N GLN A 570 8.14 9.89 10.91
CA GLN A 570 8.73 9.19 12.05
C GLN A 570 8.27 9.77 13.39
N MET A 571 8.21 11.10 13.52
CA MET A 571 7.67 11.75 14.72
C MET A 571 6.19 11.42 14.93
N TYR A 572 5.38 11.40 13.87
CA TYR A 572 3.97 11.02 13.93
C TYR A 572 3.79 9.58 14.40
N ILE A 573 4.60 8.65 13.85
CA ILE A 573 4.60 7.25 14.28
C ILE A 573 4.98 7.13 15.77
N ALA A 574 6.04 7.83 16.19
CA ALA A 574 6.53 7.77 17.57
C ALA A 574 5.56 8.38 18.59
N ASN A 575 4.86 9.47 18.24
CA ASN A 575 4.02 10.20 19.18
C ASN A 575 2.54 9.77 19.18
N ILE A 576 2.06 9.14 18.10
CA ILE A 576 0.64 8.75 17.98
C ILE A 576 0.50 7.25 17.81
N VAL A 577 1.13 6.68 16.78
CA VAL A 577 0.91 5.26 16.43
C VAL A 577 1.46 4.33 17.50
N ALA A 578 2.68 4.56 17.98
CA ALA A 578 3.29 3.72 19.01
C ALA A 578 2.53 3.78 20.36
N PRO A 579 2.16 4.97 20.89
CA PRO A 579 1.30 5.05 22.08
C PRO A 579 -0.06 4.39 21.90
N LEU A 580 -0.71 4.54 20.73
CA LEU A 580 -1.97 3.86 20.43
C LEU A 580 -1.81 2.33 20.48
N CYS A 581 -0.70 1.80 19.96
CA CYS A 581 -0.40 0.37 20.05
C CYS A 581 -0.14 -0.07 21.50
N SER A 582 0.58 0.74 22.29
CA SER A 582 0.82 0.46 23.71
C SER A 582 -0.49 0.41 24.50
N GLU A 583 -1.36 1.41 24.32
CA GLU A 583 -2.66 1.48 25.01
C GLU A 583 -3.53 0.27 24.63
N TYR A 584 -3.55 -0.12 23.36
CA TYR A 584 -4.27 -1.32 22.93
C TYR A 584 -3.72 -2.60 23.58
N LEU A 585 -2.40 -2.75 23.68
CA LEU A 585 -1.77 -3.91 24.35
C LEU A 585 -2.15 -3.99 25.83
N ASP A 586 -2.14 -2.85 26.54
CA ASP A 586 -2.51 -2.78 27.96
C ASP A 586 -3.99 -3.16 28.17
N LEU A 587 -4.88 -2.70 27.27
CA LEU A 587 -6.29 -3.06 27.28
C LEU A 587 -6.52 -4.55 27.00
N VAL A 588 -5.84 -5.11 25.98
CA VAL A 588 -5.90 -6.54 25.64
C VAL A 588 -5.42 -7.40 26.80
N HIS A 589 -4.30 -7.04 27.43
CA HIS A 589 -3.77 -7.76 28.59
C HIS A 589 -4.72 -7.69 29.79
N THR A 590 -5.33 -6.54 30.04
CA THR A 590 -6.34 -6.37 31.11
C THR A 590 -7.56 -7.26 30.87
N GLU A 591 -8.05 -7.30 29.62
CA GLU A 591 -9.17 -8.15 29.24
C GLU A 591 -8.82 -9.65 29.37
N ALA A 592 -7.66 -10.08 28.88
CA ALA A 592 -7.18 -11.46 29.01
C ALA A 592 -7.09 -11.89 30.49
N SER A 593 -6.49 -11.05 31.34
CA SER A 593 -6.40 -11.29 32.78
C SER A 593 -7.77 -11.42 33.43
N TRP A 594 -8.73 -10.61 33.00
CA TRP A 594 -10.10 -10.67 33.49
C TRP A 594 -10.83 -11.94 33.03
N LEU A 595 -10.75 -12.29 31.75
CA LEU A 595 -11.33 -13.52 31.20
C LEU A 595 -10.79 -14.77 31.91
N ARG A 596 -9.48 -14.78 32.23
CA ARG A 596 -8.84 -15.84 33.02
C ARG A 596 -9.41 -15.90 34.44
N LYS A 597 -9.41 -14.77 35.17
CA LYS A 597 -9.96 -14.71 36.54
C LYS A 597 -11.40 -15.21 36.58
N ARG A 598 -12.18 -14.85 35.55
CA ARG A 598 -13.57 -15.28 35.38
C ARG A 598 -13.69 -16.78 35.14
N LEU A 599 -12.88 -17.34 34.23
CA LEU A 599 -12.85 -18.79 33.97
C LEU A 599 -12.51 -19.59 35.24
N LEU A 600 -11.56 -19.10 36.03
CA LEU A 600 -11.09 -19.74 37.26
C LEU A 600 -12.01 -19.50 38.46
N ALA A 601 -12.96 -18.57 38.39
CA ALA A 601 -13.89 -18.30 39.48
C ALA A 601 -14.66 -19.58 39.87
N ARG A 602 -14.89 -19.78 41.17
CA ARG A 602 -15.69 -20.90 41.67
C ARG A 602 -17.18 -20.54 41.59
N PRO A 603 -18.05 -21.41 41.05
CA PRO A 603 -19.49 -21.15 41.02
C PRO A 603 -20.04 -21.06 42.46
N PRO A 604 -20.88 -20.05 42.78
CA PRO A 604 -21.24 -19.72 44.16
C PRO A 604 -22.29 -20.63 44.83
N VAL A 605 -22.68 -21.78 44.27
CA VAL A 605 -23.81 -22.59 44.81
C VAL A 605 -23.46 -24.07 45.04
N LEU A 606 -23.82 -24.52 46.24
CA LEU A 606 -23.80 -25.88 46.80
C LEU A 606 -24.60 -26.93 45.99
N ARG A 607 -24.19 -27.27 44.78
CA ARG A 607 -24.63 -28.51 44.12
C ARG A 607 -23.43 -29.31 43.64
N SER A 608 -23.60 -30.62 43.66
CA SER A 608 -22.62 -31.71 43.48
C SER A 608 -21.78 -31.72 42.19
N ALA A 609 -21.78 -30.64 41.39
CA ALA A 609 -21.00 -30.51 40.17
C ALA A 609 -20.06 -29.30 40.30
N ASN A 610 -18.76 -29.56 40.43
CA ASN A 610 -17.72 -28.52 40.46
C ASN A 610 -17.49 -27.84 39.08
N LEU A 611 -18.28 -28.18 38.07
CA LEU A 611 -18.10 -27.74 36.69
C LEU A 611 -18.78 -26.40 36.40
N PRO A 612 -18.19 -25.54 35.56
CA PRO A 612 -18.90 -24.38 35.00
C PRO A 612 -20.07 -24.81 34.10
N SER A 613 -21.08 -23.96 33.95
CA SER A 613 -22.21 -24.24 33.04
C SER A 613 -21.79 -24.17 31.57
N ASP A 614 -22.48 -24.92 30.71
CA ASP A 614 -22.20 -24.94 29.26
C ASP A 614 -22.31 -23.53 28.65
N ALA A 615 -23.36 -22.79 29.02
CA ALA A 615 -23.55 -21.41 28.57
C ALA A 615 -22.39 -20.50 28.97
N PHE A 616 -21.85 -20.67 30.19
CA PHE A 616 -20.69 -19.92 30.65
C PHE A 616 -19.42 -20.29 29.87
N LEU A 617 -19.18 -21.59 29.63
CA LEU A 617 -18.02 -22.06 28.87
C LEU A 617 -18.06 -21.60 27.42
N THR A 618 -19.22 -21.70 26.77
CA THR A 618 -19.45 -21.19 25.41
C THR A 618 -19.16 -19.70 25.36
N TRP A 619 -19.73 -18.92 26.27
CA TRP A 619 -19.48 -17.48 26.26
C TRP A 619 -18.00 -17.16 26.55
N ASN A 620 -17.39 -17.76 27.56
CA ASN A 620 -16.00 -17.51 27.91
C ASN A 620 -15.03 -17.87 26.79
N THR A 621 -15.22 -19.02 26.16
CA THR A 621 -14.45 -19.45 24.99
C THR A 621 -14.62 -18.49 23.82
N SER A 622 -15.85 -18.03 23.57
CA SER A 622 -16.11 -17.10 22.47
C SER A 622 -15.42 -15.75 22.65
N GLU A 623 -15.38 -15.22 23.87
CA GLU A 623 -14.66 -13.98 24.18
C GLU A 623 -13.14 -14.16 24.00
N TRP A 624 -12.56 -15.26 24.50
CA TRP A 624 -11.14 -15.56 24.28
C TRP A 624 -10.79 -15.69 22.80
N ALA A 625 -11.57 -16.47 22.06
CA ALA A 625 -11.37 -16.65 20.63
C ALA A 625 -11.46 -15.33 19.86
N SER A 626 -12.40 -14.46 20.24
CA SER A 626 -12.58 -13.12 19.65
C SER A 626 -11.44 -12.17 20.00
N LEU A 627 -10.96 -12.18 21.24
CA LEU A 627 -9.81 -11.39 21.69
C LEU A 627 -8.54 -11.79 20.93
N ILE A 628 -8.21 -13.09 20.91
CA ILE A 628 -7.01 -13.62 20.22
C ILE A 628 -7.08 -13.33 18.71
N THR A 629 -8.24 -13.49 18.10
CA THR A 629 -8.43 -13.19 16.67
C THR A 629 -8.28 -11.70 16.39
N GLY A 630 -8.90 -10.85 17.21
CA GLY A 630 -8.81 -9.40 17.11
C GLY A 630 -7.37 -8.89 17.22
N THR A 631 -6.61 -9.40 18.20
CA THR A 631 -5.18 -9.06 18.36
C THR A 631 -4.33 -9.54 17.18
N ASN A 632 -4.63 -10.71 16.61
CA ASN A 632 -3.92 -11.19 15.42
C ASN A 632 -4.22 -10.31 14.19
N LEU A 633 -5.47 -9.86 14.02
CA LEU A 633 -5.83 -8.93 12.95
C LEU A 633 -5.15 -7.57 13.13
N ALA A 634 -5.10 -7.06 14.36
CA ALA A 634 -4.36 -5.85 14.73
C ALA A 634 -2.86 -5.98 14.39
N ALA A 635 -2.21 -7.09 14.78
CA ALA A 635 -0.81 -7.37 14.45
C ALA A 635 -0.57 -7.35 12.94
N ARG A 636 -1.46 -7.99 12.16
CA ARG A 636 -1.37 -8.01 10.70
C ARG A 636 -1.58 -6.64 10.08
N ALA A 637 -2.49 -5.83 10.62
CA ALA A 637 -2.72 -4.46 10.14
C ALA A 637 -1.46 -3.59 10.32
N ILE A 638 -0.74 -3.74 11.44
CA ILE A 638 0.54 -3.08 11.69
C ILE A 638 1.62 -3.57 10.71
N LEU A 639 1.77 -4.89 10.52
CA LEU A 639 2.80 -5.42 9.61
C LEU A 639 2.55 -5.07 8.14
N LEU A 640 1.27 -4.97 7.73
CA LEU A 640 0.88 -4.48 6.40
C LEU A 640 1.15 -2.97 6.20
N HIS A 641 1.45 -2.21 7.26
CA HIS A 641 1.86 -0.81 7.15
C HIS A 641 3.19 -0.68 6.39
N GLN A 642 4.13 -1.59 6.64
CA GLN A 642 5.51 -1.47 6.19
C GLN A 642 5.74 -1.98 4.76
N THR A 643 5.06 -3.05 4.34
CA THR A 643 5.29 -3.66 3.01
C THR A 643 4.99 -2.72 1.84
N LYS A 644 4.14 -1.69 2.03
CA LYS A 644 3.88 -0.65 1.03
C LYS A 644 4.79 0.58 1.12
N MET A 645 5.47 0.79 2.26
CA MET A 645 6.39 1.92 2.47
C MET A 645 7.84 1.59 2.07
N ASN A 646 8.24 0.31 2.15
CA ASN A 646 9.64 -0.08 2.09
C ASN A 646 10.06 -0.62 0.72
N HIS A 647 10.08 0.25 -0.29
CA HIS A 647 10.91 0.00 -1.48
C HIS A 647 12.25 0.75 -1.49
N SER A 648 12.54 1.61 -0.49
CA SER A 648 13.75 2.43 -0.57
C SER A 648 14.63 2.60 0.67
N ASN A 649 14.23 2.31 1.92
CA ASN A 649 15.14 2.54 3.07
C ASN A 649 15.03 1.51 4.21
N HIS A 650 16.19 1.14 4.78
CA HIS A 650 16.43 0.11 5.81
C HIS A 650 15.95 0.46 7.24
N HIS A 651 14.98 1.36 7.43
CA HIS A 651 14.50 1.71 8.77
C HIS A 651 13.37 0.77 9.25
N HIS A 652 13.74 -0.49 9.53
CA HIS A 652 12.93 -1.55 10.14
C HIS A 652 12.54 -1.32 11.64
N GLY A 653 12.44 -0.06 12.09
CA GLY A 653 12.87 0.25 13.46
C GLY A 653 11.94 -0.08 14.64
N VAL A 654 10.61 0.10 14.54
CA VAL A 654 9.76 0.12 15.75
C VAL A 654 8.43 -0.63 15.56
N LEU A 655 7.69 -0.34 14.50
CA LEU A 655 6.37 -0.95 14.30
C LEU A 655 6.44 -2.45 13.98
N ASP A 656 7.53 -2.93 13.39
CA ASP A 656 7.73 -4.38 13.18
C ASP A 656 7.91 -5.10 14.51
N GLY A 657 8.72 -4.53 15.41
CA GLY A 657 8.89 -5.06 16.77
C GLY A 657 7.55 -5.10 17.53
N VAL A 658 6.73 -4.06 17.39
CA VAL A 658 5.37 -4.02 17.99
C VAL A 658 4.45 -5.07 17.34
N GLY A 659 4.42 -5.16 16.01
CA GLY A 659 3.60 -6.13 15.29
C GLY A 659 3.96 -7.57 15.62
N GLU A 660 5.26 -7.88 15.76
CA GLU A 660 5.72 -9.21 16.16
C GLU A 660 5.45 -9.47 17.65
N SER A 661 5.63 -8.47 18.52
CA SER A 661 5.24 -8.55 19.93
C SER A 661 3.74 -8.85 20.10
N MET A 662 2.88 -8.25 19.27
CA MET A 662 1.44 -8.56 19.26
C MET A 662 1.16 -10.02 18.86
N LYS A 663 1.91 -10.59 17.89
CA LYS A 663 1.78 -12.02 17.55
C LYS A 663 2.23 -12.91 18.70
N HIS A 664 3.34 -12.58 19.35
CA HIS A 664 3.81 -13.30 20.54
C HIS A 664 2.78 -13.22 21.68
N LEU A 665 2.13 -12.07 21.86
CA LEU A 665 1.03 -11.93 22.81
C LEU A 665 -0.17 -12.82 22.44
N CYS A 666 -0.52 -12.93 21.15
CA CYS A 666 -1.55 -13.89 20.71
C CYS A 666 -1.22 -15.32 21.13
N ALA A 667 0.03 -15.76 20.93
CA ALA A 667 0.47 -17.09 21.35
C ALA A 667 0.41 -17.25 22.89
N ALA A 668 0.91 -16.26 23.63
CA ALA A 668 0.87 -16.27 25.09
C ALA A 668 -0.56 -16.31 25.65
N MET A 669 -1.52 -15.61 25.03
CA MET A 669 -2.93 -15.67 25.41
C MET A 669 -3.56 -17.05 25.16
N VAL A 670 -3.17 -17.73 24.07
CA VAL A 670 -3.62 -19.10 23.79
C VAL A 670 -3.07 -20.05 24.85
N ASP A 671 -1.81 -19.91 25.23
CA ASP A 671 -1.16 -20.71 26.27
C ASP A 671 -1.78 -20.45 27.64
N GLU A 672 -2.07 -19.19 27.97
CA GLU A 672 -2.72 -18.80 29.22
C GLU A 672 -4.14 -19.38 29.33
N PHE A 673 -4.94 -19.30 28.27
CA PHE A 673 -6.25 -19.95 28.22
C PHE A 673 -6.13 -21.46 28.37
N THR A 674 -5.22 -22.09 27.61
CA THR A 674 -5.04 -23.55 27.56
C THR A 674 -4.59 -24.08 28.92
N SER A 675 -3.61 -23.45 29.55
CA SER A 675 -3.13 -23.81 30.89
C SER A 675 -4.24 -23.65 31.93
N ALA A 676 -4.93 -22.50 31.97
CA ALA A 676 -6.02 -22.27 32.92
C ALA A 676 -7.17 -23.29 32.74
N PHE A 677 -7.52 -23.61 31.50
CA PHE A 677 -8.57 -24.56 31.18
C PHE A 677 -8.17 -26.00 31.51
N VAL A 678 -7.01 -26.46 31.06
CA VAL A 678 -6.57 -27.84 31.26
C VAL A 678 -6.25 -28.09 32.74
N GLU A 679 -5.46 -27.24 33.38
CA GLU A 679 -4.98 -27.47 34.74
C GLU A 679 -6.07 -27.27 35.79
N THR A 680 -6.95 -26.27 35.65
CA THR A 680 -7.99 -26.04 36.65
C THR A 680 -9.33 -26.66 36.26
N ILE A 681 -9.78 -26.47 35.02
CA ILE A 681 -11.11 -26.96 34.64
C ILE A 681 -11.08 -28.46 34.36
N LEU A 682 -10.16 -28.97 33.54
CA LEU A 682 -10.15 -30.40 33.20
C LEU A 682 -9.56 -31.27 34.31
N MET A 683 -8.35 -30.94 34.78
CA MET A 683 -7.65 -31.77 35.76
C MET A 683 -8.36 -31.80 37.11
N GLU A 684 -8.71 -30.64 37.68
CA GLU A 684 -9.35 -30.58 39.00
C GLU A 684 -10.87 -30.78 38.94
N ARG A 685 -11.59 -30.01 38.10
CA ARG A 685 -13.05 -29.99 38.12
C ARG A 685 -13.68 -31.08 37.24
N GLY A 686 -13.06 -31.38 36.10
CA GLY A 686 -13.46 -32.39 35.13
C GLY A 686 -12.96 -33.80 35.44
N LYS A 687 -12.22 -33.97 36.55
CA LYS A 687 -11.68 -35.25 37.04
C LYS A 687 -10.71 -35.94 36.08
N LEU A 688 -10.10 -35.22 35.12
CA LEU A 688 -9.05 -35.79 34.28
C LEU A 688 -7.86 -36.27 35.12
N ALA A 689 -7.53 -35.58 36.22
CA ALA A 689 -6.50 -36.03 37.15
C ALA A 689 -6.84 -37.39 37.78
N SER A 690 -8.11 -37.61 38.15
CA SER A 690 -8.59 -38.89 38.67
C SER A 690 -8.45 -40.01 37.63
N TYR A 691 -8.74 -39.72 36.37
CA TYR A 691 -8.51 -40.67 35.28
C TYR A 691 -7.02 -40.98 35.11
N ILE A 692 -6.15 -39.96 35.03
CA ILE A 692 -4.70 -40.15 34.88
C ILE A 692 -4.13 -40.99 36.03
N MET A 693 -4.56 -40.76 37.27
CA MET A 693 -4.13 -41.57 38.43
C MET A 693 -4.66 -43.01 38.38
N ARG A 694 -5.84 -43.23 37.80
CA ARG A 694 -6.46 -44.56 37.71
C ARG A 694 -6.02 -45.35 36.48
N ALA A 695 -5.60 -44.69 35.41
CA ALA A 695 -5.26 -45.32 34.14
C ALA A 695 -4.15 -46.39 34.27
N PRO A 696 -3.08 -46.21 35.07
CA PRO A 696 -2.11 -47.27 35.35
C PRO A 696 -2.75 -48.56 35.89
N PHE A 697 -3.67 -48.43 36.86
CA PHE A 697 -4.39 -49.57 37.42
C PHE A 697 -5.33 -50.22 36.41
N LEU A 698 -5.97 -49.42 35.56
CA LEU A 698 -6.84 -49.91 34.50
C LEU A 698 -6.03 -50.71 33.47
N LEU A 699 -4.83 -50.24 33.12
CA LEU A 699 -3.92 -50.92 32.21
C LEU A 699 -3.33 -52.20 32.83
N SER A 700 -3.07 -52.22 34.14
CA SER A 700 -2.51 -53.37 34.85
C SER A 700 -3.54 -54.39 35.34
N GLN A 701 -4.85 -54.18 35.08
CA GLN A 701 -5.89 -55.05 35.61
C GLN A 701 -6.03 -56.33 34.78
N GLN A 702 -5.56 -57.45 35.33
CA GLN A 702 -5.73 -58.77 34.74
C GLN A 702 -7.17 -59.27 34.89
N SER A 703 -7.85 -59.58 33.78
CA SER A 703 -9.25 -60.04 33.77
C SER A 703 -9.49 -61.42 34.39
N HIS A 704 -8.42 -62.20 34.60
CA HIS A 704 -8.46 -63.55 35.16
C HIS A 704 -8.62 -63.62 36.68
N ASN A 705 -8.41 -62.54 37.44
CA ASN A 705 -8.60 -62.57 38.91
C ASN A 705 -10.05 -62.44 39.39
N LEU A 706 -11.03 -62.56 38.49
CA LEU A 706 -12.47 -62.65 38.79
C LEU A 706 -12.97 -64.11 38.78
N ASP A 707 -12.17 -65.03 39.32
CA ASP A 707 -12.55 -66.41 39.62
C ASP A 707 -13.48 -66.51 40.84
N SER A 708 -14.54 -65.71 40.82
CA SER A 708 -15.77 -65.96 41.56
C SER A 708 -16.65 -66.90 40.70
N PRO A 709 -16.89 -68.16 41.13
CA PRO A 709 -17.55 -69.18 40.31
C PRO A 709 -19.03 -68.89 39.97
N GLU A 710 -19.67 -67.88 40.58
CA GLU A 710 -21.11 -67.63 40.37
C GLU A 710 -21.46 -66.80 39.12
N ARG A 711 -20.50 -66.13 38.45
CA ARG A 711 -20.80 -65.28 37.27
C ARG A 711 -20.42 -65.88 35.91
N ARG A 712 -19.83 -67.09 35.87
CA ARG A 712 -19.28 -67.68 34.63
C ARG A 712 -20.31 -68.00 33.53
N ARG A 713 -21.60 -68.20 33.83
CA ARG A 713 -22.59 -68.59 32.80
C ARG A 713 -23.33 -67.46 32.08
N LYS A 714 -23.14 -66.20 32.50
CA LYS A 714 -23.76 -65.03 31.82
C LYS A 714 -22.77 -64.24 30.95
N LYS A 715 -21.46 -64.48 31.11
CA LYS A 715 -20.38 -63.65 30.57
C LYS A 715 -20.06 -63.90 29.08
N ASP A 716 -20.24 -65.12 28.58
CA ASP A 716 -19.85 -65.47 27.20
C ASP A 716 -20.80 -64.92 26.13
N LYS A 717 -22.07 -64.63 26.49
CA LYS A 717 -22.99 -63.87 25.61
C LYS A 717 -22.78 -62.35 25.70
N ASP A 718 -22.23 -61.85 26.81
CA ASP A 718 -21.98 -60.42 27.01
C ASP A 718 -20.65 -59.96 26.40
N MET A 719 -19.65 -60.83 26.21
CA MET A 719 -18.36 -60.48 25.57
C MET A 719 -18.51 -60.10 24.08
N SER A 720 -19.42 -60.76 23.34
CA SER A 720 -19.73 -60.41 21.95
C SER A 720 -20.51 -59.09 21.82
N ILE A 721 -21.22 -58.65 22.87
CA ILE A 721 -21.96 -57.38 22.90
C ILE A 721 -21.07 -56.24 23.46
N ARG A 722 -20.16 -56.54 24.38
CA ARG A 722 -19.20 -55.59 24.98
C ARG A 722 -18.25 -54.97 23.96
N ASN A 723 -17.81 -55.74 22.95
CA ASN A 723 -16.90 -55.22 21.93
C ASN A 723 -17.53 -54.16 21.01
N MET A 724 -18.86 -53.98 21.02
CA MET A 724 -19.52 -52.94 20.21
C MET A 724 -19.89 -51.66 20.98
N ASN A 725 -19.98 -51.69 22.31
CA ASN A 725 -20.43 -50.54 23.12
C ASN A 725 -19.56 -50.34 24.37
N LEU A 726 -18.24 -50.18 24.20
CA LEU A 726 -17.42 -49.65 25.28
C LEU A 726 -17.93 -48.24 25.60
N ALA A 727 -18.34 -48.02 26.84
CA ALA A 727 -18.64 -46.67 27.31
C ALA A 727 -17.32 -45.96 27.64
N LEU A 728 -17.32 -44.62 27.57
CA LEU A 728 -16.20 -43.83 28.05
C LEU A 728 -15.95 -44.12 29.54
N SER A 729 -14.68 -44.17 29.95
CA SER A 729 -14.36 -44.32 31.38
C SER A 729 -15.09 -43.25 32.22
N PRO A 730 -15.68 -43.63 33.37
CA PRO A 730 -16.60 -42.75 34.11
C PRO A 730 -15.94 -41.45 34.58
N ASP A 731 -14.63 -41.47 34.84
CA ASP A 731 -13.85 -40.29 35.25
C ASP A 731 -13.58 -39.31 34.10
N LEU A 732 -13.79 -39.72 32.85
CA LEU A 732 -13.60 -38.88 31.66
C LEU A 732 -14.88 -38.21 31.18
N ASN A 733 -16.07 -38.63 31.61
CA ASN A 733 -17.35 -38.08 31.11
C ASN A 733 -17.42 -36.55 31.28
N ASP A 734 -17.05 -36.06 32.46
CA ASP A 734 -17.04 -34.64 32.79
C ASP A 734 -16.02 -33.86 31.95
N SER A 735 -14.79 -34.39 31.81
CA SER A 735 -13.74 -33.80 30.98
C SER A 735 -14.12 -33.77 29.48
N PHE A 736 -14.65 -34.88 28.98
CA PHE A 736 -15.08 -35.02 27.59
C PHE A 736 -16.20 -34.04 27.25
N HIS A 737 -17.21 -33.94 28.13
CA HIS A 737 -18.31 -32.98 27.97
C HIS A 737 -17.79 -31.54 27.90
N VAL A 738 -16.97 -31.13 28.86
CA VAL A 738 -16.43 -29.77 28.92
C VAL A 738 -15.58 -29.42 27.70
N ILE A 739 -14.74 -30.34 27.22
CA ILE A 739 -13.98 -30.15 25.98
C ILE A 739 -14.93 -30.03 24.79
N SER A 740 -15.97 -30.88 24.72
CA SER A 740 -16.92 -30.87 23.61
C SER A 740 -17.65 -29.52 23.48
N VAL A 741 -18.04 -28.90 24.59
CA VAL A 741 -18.67 -27.57 24.62
C VAL A 741 -17.73 -26.50 24.06
N VAL A 742 -16.46 -26.52 24.46
CA VAL A 742 -15.45 -25.55 23.99
C VAL A 742 -15.18 -25.72 22.49
N LEU A 743 -14.97 -26.95 22.02
CA LEU A 743 -14.71 -27.19 20.60
C LEU A 743 -15.93 -26.87 19.73
N GLU A 744 -17.13 -27.24 20.18
CA GLU A 744 -18.37 -26.91 19.49
C GLU A 744 -18.55 -25.39 19.38
N THR A 745 -18.22 -24.66 20.44
CA THR A 745 -18.23 -23.18 20.41
C THR A 745 -17.26 -22.62 19.36
N CYS A 746 -16.02 -23.11 19.32
CA CYS A 746 -15.05 -22.72 18.29
C CYS A 746 -15.58 -23.03 16.89
N ASN A 747 -16.19 -24.20 16.68
CA ASN A 747 -16.76 -24.60 15.39
C ASN A 747 -17.92 -23.69 14.96
N GLN A 748 -18.84 -23.39 15.88
CA GLN A 748 -19.96 -22.50 15.62
C GLN A 748 -19.48 -21.09 15.22
N LEU A 749 -18.46 -20.56 15.91
CA LEU A 749 -17.86 -19.27 15.55
C LEU A 749 -17.22 -19.32 14.16
N MET A 750 -16.46 -20.37 13.85
CA MET A 750 -15.86 -20.55 12.52
C MET A 750 -16.90 -20.66 11.41
N LEU A 751 -17.98 -21.43 11.63
CA LEU A 751 -19.07 -21.56 10.65
C LEU A 751 -19.79 -20.23 10.42
N LYS A 752 -20.02 -19.47 11.49
CA LYS A 752 -20.67 -18.16 11.43
C LYS A 752 -19.84 -17.11 10.70
N LEU A 753 -18.54 -17.07 10.99
CA LEU A 753 -17.57 -16.22 10.27
C LEU A 753 -17.51 -16.58 8.78
N ARG A 754 -17.56 -17.88 8.45
CA ARG A 754 -17.59 -18.36 7.07
C ARG A 754 -18.85 -17.92 6.33
N ALA A 755 -20.01 -17.93 7.01
CA ALA A 755 -21.28 -17.51 6.43
C ALA A 755 -21.38 -16.00 6.17
N MET A 756 -20.59 -15.16 6.84
CA MET A 756 -20.59 -13.71 6.63
C MET A 756 -19.72 -13.23 5.45
N LEU A 757 -18.82 -14.08 4.94
CA LEU A 757 -17.98 -13.72 3.80
C LEU A 757 -18.79 -13.85 2.50
N PRO A 758 -18.87 -12.81 1.66
CA PRO A 758 -19.62 -12.86 0.41
C PRO A 758 -19.06 -13.96 -0.51
N SER A 759 -19.93 -14.85 -0.95
CA SER A 759 -19.63 -16.03 -1.78
C SER A 759 -19.03 -15.71 -3.15
N ASP A 760 -19.06 -14.44 -3.57
CA ASP A 760 -18.87 -14.02 -4.96
C ASP A 760 -17.41 -13.72 -5.36
N GLN A 761 -16.41 -13.96 -4.49
CA GLN A 761 -15.01 -13.83 -4.90
C GLN A 761 -14.48 -15.15 -5.50
N SER A 762 -14.77 -15.35 -6.78
CA SER A 762 -14.25 -16.45 -7.61
C SER A 762 -12.74 -16.37 -7.94
N SER A 763 -12.04 -15.33 -7.46
CA SER A 763 -10.58 -15.24 -7.54
C SER A 763 -9.94 -15.94 -6.34
N SER A 764 -8.88 -16.72 -6.57
CA SER A 764 -8.28 -17.74 -5.68
C SER A 764 -7.74 -17.30 -4.29
N ASN A 765 -8.19 -16.17 -3.75
CA ASN A 765 -7.88 -15.72 -2.41
C ASN A 765 -8.78 -16.46 -1.42
N LYS A 766 -8.34 -17.67 -1.05
CA LYS A 766 -8.89 -18.47 0.06
C LYS A 766 -9.22 -17.54 1.24
N PRO A 767 -10.41 -17.68 1.88
CA PRO A 767 -10.80 -16.84 3.01
C PRO A 767 -9.66 -16.85 4.02
N SER A 768 -9.13 -15.66 4.32
CA SER A 768 -7.83 -15.58 4.99
C SER A 768 -7.89 -16.31 6.32
N ASN A 769 -6.99 -17.28 6.54
CA ASN A 769 -6.79 -17.98 7.83
C ASN A 769 -6.67 -17.02 9.04
N ALA A 770 -6.51 -15.71 8.79
CA ALA A 770 -6.55 -14.63 9.77
C ALA A 770 -7.83 -14.61 10.62
N LEU A 771 -8.99 -14.81 10.01
CA LEU A 771 -10.29 -14.56 10.65
C LEU A 771 -10.67 -15.64 11.65
N TYR A 772 -10.08 -16.83 11.53
CA TYR A 772 -10.35 -17.99 12.40
C TYR A 772 -9.22 -18.27 13.39
N HIS A 773 -8.23 -17.36 13.48
CA HIS A 773 -6.98 -17.62 14.17
C HIS A 773 -7.20 -18.03 15.63
N GLY A 774 -8.00 -17.28 16.40
CA GLY A 774 -8.24 -17.59 17.81
C GLY A 774 -8.89 -18.96 18.03
N CYS A 775 -9.95 -19.28 17.28
CA CYS A 775 -10.63 -20.59 17.37
C CYS A 775 -9.67 -21.73 17.03
N ARG A 776 -8.91 -21.60 15.94
CA ARG A 776 -7.98 -22.63 15.48
C ARG A 776 -6.80 -22.81 16.43
N SER A 777 -6.26 -21.72 16.97
CA SER A 777 -5.17 -21.76 17.94
C SER A 777 -5.60 -22.40 19.25
N ILE A 778 -6.78 -22.05 19.78
CA ILE A 778 -7.36 -22.70 20.97
C ILE A 778 -7.55 -24.20 20.71
N TYR A 779 -8.20 -24.56 19.60
CA TYR A 779 -8.43 -25.94 19.21
C TYR A 779 -7.12 -26.74 19.13
N GLY A 780 -6.09 -26.19 18.46
CA GLY A 780 -4.78 -26.84 18.31
C GLY A 780 -4.05 -27.00 19.64
N ALA A 781 -4.06 -25.97 20.49
CA ALA A 781 -3.41 -25.99 21.80
C ALA A 781 -4.08 -26.98 22.76
N LEU A 782 -5.42 -27.06 22.77
CA LEU A 782 -6.15 -28.07 23.54
C LEU A 782 -5.87 -29.48 23.05
N ARG A 783 -5.89 -29.70 21.72
CA ARG A 783 -5.53 -31.00 21.11
C ARG A 783 -4.13 -31.44 21.54
N PHE A 784 -3.17 -30.53 21.48
CA PHE A 784 -1.80 -30.78 21.92
C PHE A 784 -1.73 -31.12 23.40
N ALA A 785 -2.31 -30.29 24.28
CA ALA A 785 -2.22 -30.46 25.73
C ALA A 785 -2.90 -31.74 26.23
N ILE A 786 -4.10 -32.06 25.72
CA ILE A 786 -4.82 -33.30 26.07
C ILE A 786 -4.11 -34.51 25.48
N GLY A 787 -3.64 -34.41 24.24
CA GLY A 787 -2.82 -35.44 23.59
C GLY A 787 -1.59 -35.77 24.44
N GLN A 788 -0.90 -34.75 24.97
CA GLN A 788 0.26 -34.94 25.83
C GLN A 788 -0.11 -35.68 27.13
N LYS A 789 -1.22 -35.32 27.80
CA LYS A 789 -1.63 -36.02 29.03
C LYS A 789 -1.98 -37.50 28.79
N LEU A 790 -2.60 -37.81 27.65
CA LEU A 790 -2.90 -39.19 27.27
C LEU A 790 -1.64 -39.95 26.86
N LEU A 791 -0.73 -39.29 26.14
CA LEU A 791 0.55 -39.85 25.75
C LEU A 791 1.43 -40.17 26.97
N ASP A 792 1.45 -39.30 27.99
CA ASP A 792 2.18 -39.51 29.24
C ASP A 792 1.70 -40.79 29.96
N ILE A 793 0.40 -41.11 29.92
CA ILE A 793 -0.14 -42.37 30.44
C ILE A 793 0.38 -43.55 29.60
N ALA A 794 0.34 -43.41 28.27
CA ALA A 794 0.68 -44.49 27.36
C ALA A 794 2.17 -44.86 27.43
N ILE A 795 3.06 -43.87 27.49
CA ILE A 795 4.53 -44.06 27.58
C ILE A 795 4.95 -44.39 29.01
N ASP A 796 4.25 -43.84 30.00
CA ASP A 796 4.51 -44.01 31.43
C ASP A 796 5.97 -43.70 31.82
N PRO A 797 6.41 -42.44 31.68
CA PRO A 797 7.80 -42.05 31.95
C PRO A 797 8.22 -42.28 33.41
N GLN A 798 7.25 -42.46 34.32
CA GLN A 798 7.50 -42.71 35.75
C GLN A 798 7.51 -44.21 36.11
N GLY A 799 7.19 -45.10 35.16
CA GLY A 799 7.17 -46.54 35.38
C GLY A 799 6.09 -47.01 36.36
N MET A 800 4.95 -46.32 36.42
CA MET A 800 3.84 -46.63 37.34
C MET A 800 3.01 -47.86 36.91
N THR A 801 3.12 -48.27 35.65
CA THR A 801 2.37 -49.35 35.01
C THR A 801 3.35 -50.44 34.60
N PRO A 802 3.69 -51.41 35.48
CA PRO A 802 4.70 -52.41 35.16
C PRO A 802 4.26 -53.34 34.02
N GLU A 803 2.96 -53.61 33.93
CA GLU A 803 2.36 -54.56 32.98
C GLU A 803 1.09 -53.95 32.35
N ILE A 804 0.93 -54.14 31.04
CA ILE A 804 -0.25 -53.71 30.27
C ILE A 804 -1.00 -54.96 29.81
N TYR A 805 -2.26 -55.09 30.23
CA TYR A 805 -3.19 -56.14 29.82
C TYR A 805 -4.12 -55.67 28.70
N ILE A 806 -4.55 -56.61 27.85
CA ILE A 806 -5.35 -56.31 26.65
C ILE A 806 -6.66 -55.58 26.97
N ASP A 807 -7.40 -56.00 28.00
CA ASP A 807 -8.71 -55.42 28.31
C ASP A 807 -8.59 -53.94 28.74
N GLY A 808 -7.57 -53.63 29.55
CA GLY A 808 -7.23 -52.26 29.93
C GLY A 808 -6.78 -51.43 28.72
N ALA A 809 -5.92 -52.00 27.87
CA ALA A 809 -5.44 -51.34 26.66
C ALA A 809 -6.58 -51.03 25.67
N MET A 810 -7.55 -51.93 25.50
CA MET A 810 -8.73 -51.72 24.66
C MET A 810 -9.62 -50.58 25.20
N GLN A 811 -9.83 -50.52 26.52
CA GLN A 811 -10.58 -49.41 27.12
C GLN A 811 -9.82 -48.08 27.01
N PHE A 812 -8.51 -48.08 27.24
CA PHE A 812 -7.68 -46.88 27.07
C PHE A 812 -7.68 -46.40 25.62
N GLN A 813 -7.54 -47.30 24.65
CA GLN A 813 -7.67 -46.98 23.22
C GLN A 813 -9.04 -46.39 22.92
N HIS A 814 -10.12 -46.97 23.44
CA HIS A 814 -11.46 -46.43 23.26
C HIS A 814 -11.56 -44.98 23.78
N ASP A 815 -11.05 -44.73 24.97
CA ASP A 815 -11.04 -43.40 25.59
C ASP A 815 -10.21 -42.38 24.78
N VAL A 816 -9.01 -42.75 24.31
CA VAL A 816 -8.16 -41.91 23.46
C VAL A 816 -8.82 -41.62 22.12
N MET A 817 -9.39 -42.65 21.48
CA MET A 817 -10.10 -42.51 20.21
C MET A 817 -11.35 -41.63 20.31
N ALA A 818 -12.01 -41.58 21.48
CA ALA A 818 -13.11 -40.66 21.72
C ALA A 818 -12.64 -39.19 21.62
N PHE A 819 -11.52 -38.85 22.26
CA PHE A 819 -10.94 -37.50 22.16
C PHE A 819 -10.46 -37.19 20.74
N ASP A 820 -9.74 -38.10 20.08
CA ASP A 820 -9.30 -37.90 18.69
C ASP A 820 -10.49 -37.61 17.75
N ARG A 821 -11.58 -38.36 17.88
CA ARG A 821 -12.83 -38.10 17.11
C ARG A 821 -13.41 -36.72 17.43
N LEU A 822 -13.41 -36.32 18.70
CA LEU A 822 -13.95 -35.04 19.14
C LEU A 822 -13.20 -33.87 18.49
N PHE A 823 -11.87 -33.97 18.39
CA PHE A 823 -11.08 -32.99 17.64
C PHE A 823 -11.42 -33.06 16.14
N ARG A 824 -11.34 -34.22 15.49
CA ARG A 824 -11.58 -34.35 14.03
C ARG A 824 -12.89 -33.75 13.50
N VAL A 825 -13.96 -33.72 14.29
CA VAL A 825 -15.24 -33.11 13.89
C VAL A 825 -15.11 -31.60 13.62
N GLY A 826 -14.23 -30.91 14.36
CA GLY A 826 -14.06 -29.46 14.24
C GLY A 826 -13.24 -28.99 13.06
N ASP A 827 -12.40 -29.85 12.48
CA ASP A 827 -11.48 -29.41 11.43
C ASP A 827 -12.18 -28.98 10.15
N GLY A 828 -13.46 -29.36 9.90
CA GLY A 828 -14.39 -28.80 8.89
C GLY A 828 -13.87 -28.64 7.44
N SER A 829 -12.65 -29.06 7.20
CA SER A 829 -11.74 -28.78 6.08
C SER A 829 -10.76 -29.94 5.89
N GLY A 830 -10.99 -31.08 6.57
CA GLY A 830 -10.11 -32.25 6.59
C GLY A 830 -9.81 -32.88 5.22
N ALA A 831 -10.40 -32.37 4.12
CA ALA A 831 -9.98 -32.72 2.77
C ALA A 831 -8.84 -31.84 2.23
N GLU A 832 -8.75 -30.57 2.65
CA GLU A 832 -7.85 -29.57 2.06
C GLU A 832 -6.57 -29.41 2.87
N GLU A 833 -6.67 -29.44 4.21
CA GLU A 833 -5.49 -29.35 5.08
C GLU A 833 -4.65 -30.64 5.02
N ASN A 834 -5.30 -31.79 4.86
CA ASN A 834 -4.62 -33.06 4.58
C ASN A 834 -3.88 -33.06 3.22
N ARG A 835 -4.31 -32.26 2.24
CA ARG A 835 -3.60 -32.12 0.95
C ARG A 835 -2.35 -31.26 1.05
N ILE A 836 -2.37 -30.20 1.88
CA ILE A 836 -1.19 -29.36 2.12
C ILE A 836 -0.23 -30.06 3.09
N ALA A 837 -0.75 -30.79 4.09
CA ALA A 837 0.04 -31.60 5.00
C ALA A 837 0.73 -32.78 4.30
N ALA A 838 0.16 -33.34 3.24
CA ALA A 838 0.84 -34.37 2.44
C ALA A 838 2.13 -33.86 1.73
N SER A 839 2.32 -32.54 1.62
CA SER A 839 3.48 -31.92 0.96
C SER A 839 4.61 -31.54 1.93
N LYS A 840 4.39 -31.51 3.24
CA LYS A 840 5.41 -31.23 4.24
C LYS A 840 5.32 -32.31 5.32
N VAL A 841 6.39 -33.08 5.48
CA VAL A 841 6.55 -34.05 6.57
C VAL A 841 6.48 -33.28 7.89
N PHE A 842 5.28 -33.10 8.44
CA PHE A 842 5.09 -32.53 9.77
C PHE A 842 5.25 -33.65 10.78
N GLU A 843 6.06 -33.42 11.80
CA GLU A 843 6.15 -34.33 12.94
C GLU A 843 4.76 -34.53 13.55
N PRO A 844 4.36 -35.78 13.84
CA PRO A 844 3.06 -36.07 14.40
C PRO A 844 2.93 -35.47 15.80
N GLY A 845 1.82 -34.79 16.05
CA GLY A 845 1.54 -34.17 17.33
C GLY A 845 1.28 -35.19 18.46
N PRO A 846 1.22 -34.73 19.71
CA PRO A 846 1.01 -35.60 20.87
C PRO A 846 -0.29 -36.41 20.82
N MET A 847 -1.37 -35.88 20.22
CA MET A 847 -2.63 -36.60 20.09
C MET A 847 -2.51 -37.76 19.10
N GLU A 848 -1.88 -37.53 17.94
CA GLU A 848 -1.62 -38.55 16.93
C GLU A 848 -0.72 -39.66 17.50
N ARG A 849 0.28 -39.26 18.30
CA ARG A 849 1.15 -40.16 19.06
C ARG A 849 0.36 -40.96 20.10
N ALA A 850 -0.49 -40.33 20.90
CA ALA A 850 -1.33 -41.03 21.88
C ALA A 850 -2.28 -42.04 21.22
N VAL A 851 -2.88 -41.69 20.08
CA VAL A 851 -3.72 -42.60 19.29
C VAL A 851 -2.91 -43.81 18.81
N THR A 852 -1.70 -43.56 18.30
CA THR A 852 -0.80 -44.61 17.80
C THR A 852 -0.31 -45.51 18.93
N ALA A 853 0.08 -44.94 20.07
CA ALA A 853 0.47 -45.65 21.28
C ALA A 853 -0.66 -46.54 21.79
N SER A 854 -1.88 -46.01 21.91
CA SER A 854 -3.02 -46.77 22.38
C SER A 854 -3.41 -47.93 21.44
N ARG A 855 -3.24 -47.76 20.12
CA ARG A 855 -3.38 -48.84 19.12
C ARG A 855 -2.32 -49.92 19.27
N LEU A 856 -1.07 -49.53 19.52
CA LEU A 856 0.01 -50.48 19.77
C LEU A 856 -0.29 -51.29 21.03
N MET A 857 -0.71 -50.64 22.11
CA MET A 857 -1.10 -51.29 23.37
C MET A 857 -2.25 -52.28 23.18
N SER A 858 -3.20 -51.97 22.30
CA SER A 858 -4.42 -52.76 22.07
C SER A 858 -4.23 -53.91 21.07
N LEU A 859 -3.02 -54.14 20.53
CA LEU A 859 -2.78 -55.27 19.64
C LEU A 859 -2.94 -56.60 20.38
N GLU A 860 -3.34 -57.62 19.62
CA GLU A 860 -3.39 -58.99 20.12
C GLU A 860 -1.98 -59.46 20.50
N SER A 861 -1.87 -60.33 21.51
CA SER A 861 -0.57 -60.80 22.00
C SER A 861 0.27 -61.48 20.91
N SER A 862 -0.36 -62.11 19.92
CA SER A 862 0.32 -62.69 18.73
C SER A 862 0.99 -61.62 17.87
N GLN A 863 0.34 -60.47 17.68
CA GLN A 863 0.86 -59.35 16.89
C GLN A 863 1.99 -58.63 17.63
N ILE A 864 1.84 -58.42 18.94
CA ILE A 864 2.89 -57.87 19.81
C ILE A 864 4.14 -58.76 19.77
N GLN A 865 3.95 -60.08 19.89
CA GLN A 865 5.05 -61.02 19.83
C GLN A 865 5.75 -61.00 18.46
N ALA A 866 5.00 -60.93 17.36
CA ALA A 866 5.57 -60.80 16.02
C ALA A 866 6.40 -59.52 15.85
N ILE A 867 5.94 -58.39 16.39
CA ILE A 867 6.70 -57.12 16.36
C ILE A 867 7.97 -57.23 17.22
N ARG A 868 7.87 -57.82 18.42
CA ARG A 868 9.02 -58.05 19.29
C ARG A 868 10.06 -58.96 18.64
N GLU A 869 9.64 -60.05 18.02
CA GLU A 869 10.54 -60.98 17.33
C GLU A 869 11.22 -60.32 16.13
N ALA A 870 10.50 -59.49 15.38
CA ALA A 870 11.09 -58.73 14.28
C ALA A 870 12.14 -57.71 14.78
N LEU A 871 11.84 -56.97 15.85
CA LEU A 871 12.79 -56.03 16.47
C LEU A 871 14.00 -56.75 17.07
N ARG A 872 13.80 -57.89 17.73
CA ARG A 872 14.92 -58.72 18.24
C ARG A 872 15.80 -59.20 17.10
N ALA A 873 15.21 -59.65 15.99
CA ALA A 873 15.96 -60.11 14.82
C ALA A 873 16.82 -59.00 14.20
N LEU A 874 16.40 -57.74 14.30
CA LEU A 874 17.21 -56.57 13.93
C LEU A 874 18.32 -56.28 14.94
N ALA A 875 18.04 -56.40 16.24
CA ALA A 875 18.98 -56.09 17.32
C ALA A 875 20.07 -57.17 17.53
N VAL A 876 19.95 -58.38 16.99
CA VAL A 876 20.96 -59.43 17.19
C VAL A 876 22.31 -58.94 16.63
N PRO A 877 23.35 -58.78 17.49
CA PRO A 877 24.62 -58.27 17.03
C PRO A 877 25.24 -59.23 16.01
N ASN A 878 25.52 -58.71 14.81
CA ASN A 878 26.20 -59.41 13.72
C ASN A 878 27.61 -59.93 14.09
N SER A 879 28.11 -59.62 15.30
CA SER A 879 29.39 -60.07 15.84
C SER A 879 29.42 -61.55 16.28
N SER A 880 28.27 -62.23 16.34
CA SER A 880 28.22 -63.70 16.55
C SER A 880 28.16 -64.53 15.26
N ALA A 881 28.31 -63.92 14.09
CA ALA A 881 28.31 -64.62 12.81
C ALA A 881 29.66 -65.29 12.49
N VAL A 882 29.95 -66.42 13.16
CA VAL A 882 30.55 -67.60 12.50
C VAL A 882 29.81 -68.84 12.99
N GLY A 883 28.64 -69.13 12.38
CA GLY A 883 27.89 -70.33 12.79
C GLY A 883 26.49 -70.57 12.21
N SER A 884 26.30 -70.48 10.89
CA SER A 884 25.30 -71.27 10.14
C SER A 884 23.82 -71.27 10.59
N ILE A 885 23.04 -70.31 10.11
CA ILE A 885 21.56 -70.28 10.19
C ILE A 885 20.86 -71.39 9.35
N PHE A 886 21.59 -72.19 8.56
CA PHE A 886 21.04 -73.37 7.85
C PHE A 886 21.49 -74.73 8.40
N GLY A 887 22.04 -74.77 9.62
CA GLY A 887 22.48 -75.99 10.28
C GLY A 887 21.34 -76.81 10.89
N ARG A 888 20.60 -77.57 10.08
CA ARG A 888 19.79 -78.70 10.55
C ARG A 888 20.71 -79.80 11.12
N GLY A 889 20.92 -79.82 12.43
CA GLY A 889 21.46 -80.97 13.17
C GLY A 889 20.83 -80.97 14.56
N ARG A 890 19.73 -81.70 14.79
CA ARG A 890 19.66 -83.12 15.14
C ARG A 890 20.54 -83.49 16.33
N GLY A 891 19.94 -83.43 17.52
CA GLY A 891 20.23 -84.25 18.69
C GLY A 891 21.28 -83.70 19.64
N ASP A 892 20.85 -83.14 20.78
CA ASP A 892 20.87 -83.91 22.02
C ASP A 892 19.95 -83.29 23.07
N GLU A 893 19.22 -84.14 23.76
CA GLU A 893 18.26 -83.81 24.82
C GLU A 893 19.02 -83.53 26.10
N LEU A 894 18.84 -82.35 26.72
CA LEU A 894 18.99 -82.18 28.17
C LEU A 894 18.15 -80.97 28.63
N SER A 895 16.95 -81.32 29.10
CA SER A 895 16.03 -80.60 29.96
C SER A 895 16.58 -79.33 30.65
N GLY A 896 16.27 -78.19 30.07
CA GLY A 896 15.95 -76.98 30.83
C GLY A 896 14.73 -76.40 30.13
N GLU A 897 13.58 -76.34 30.82
CA GLU A 897 12.51 -75.42 30.45
C GLU A 897 13.11 -74.02 30.53
N SER A 898 13.84 -73.58 29.50
CA SER A 898 14.11 -72.18 29.31
C SER A 898 12.74 -71.59 29.04
N SER A 899 12.11 -71.10 30.10
CA SER A 899 11.13 -70.03 29.96
C SER A 899 11.73 -69.12 28.90
N VAL A 900 11.05 -69.00 27.76
CA VAL A 900 11.37 -67.99 26.76
C VAL A 900 11.10 -66.70 27.52
N SER A 901 12.11 -66.26 28.27
CA SER A 901 12.04 -65.10 29.12
C SER A 901 11.69 -63.98 28.17
N HIS A 902 10.65 -63.22 28.53
CA HIS A 902 10.32 -61.96 27.87
C HIS A 902 11.52 -61.02 28.05
N GLU A 903 12.57 -61.25 27.26
CA GLU A 903 13.79 -60.47 27.26
C GLU A 903 13.38 -59.10 26.74
N ARG A 904 13.60 -58.09 27.59
CA ARG A 904 13.26 -56.71 27.28
C ARG A 904 14.11 -56.26 26.11
N LEU A 905 13.47 -55.58 25.17
CA LEU A 905 14.17 -54.90 24.08
C LEU A 905 14.88 -53.69 24.68
N ASP A 906 16.21 -53.64 24.56
CA ASP A 906 16.98 -52.46 24.95
C ASP A 906 17.03 -51.49 23.77
N VAL A 907 16.86 -50.21 24.09
CA VAL A 907 16.97 -49.11 23.13
C VAL A 907 18.42 -48.91 22.71
N ASP A 908 19.37 -49.14 23.62
CA ASP A 908 20.80 -48.94 23.39
C ASP A 908 21.34 -49.88 22.28
N ASP A 909 20.71 -51.05 22.10
CA ASP A 909 21.04 -51.97 21.00
C ASP A 909 20.86 -51.32 19.63
N PHE A 910 19.84 -50.46 19.49
CA PHE A 910 19.55 -49.75 18.24
C PHE A 910 20.34 -48.45 18.11
N TYR A 911 20.59 -47.73 19.21
CA TYR A 911 21.42 -46.52 19.17
C TYR A 911 22.89 -46.81 18.84
N SER A 912 23.33 -48.06 19.01
CA SER A 912 24.67 -48.47 18.63
C SER A 912 24.92 -48.50 17.11
N ASP A 913 23.87 -48.56 16.28
CA ASP A 913 23.94 -48.58 14.81
C ASP A 913 22.78 -47.79 14.17
N GLU A 914 23.10 -46.63 13.57
CA GLU A 914 22.15 -45.74 12.89
C GLU A 914 21.31 -46.47 11.83
N ARG A 915 21.87 -47.49 11.15
CA ARG A 915 21.13 -48.27 10.16
C ARG A 915 20.07 -49.16 10.78
N LEU A 916 20.36 -49.72 11.96
CA LEU A 916 19.39 -50.53 12.70
C LEU A 916 18.27 -49.64 13.24
N MET A 917 18.61 -48.42 13.68
CA MET A 917 17.62 -47.43 14.08
C MET A 917 16.69 -47.06 12.92
N ASP A 918 17.24 -46.71 11.75
CA ASP A 918 16.46 -46.36 10.56
C ASP A 918 15.56 -47.53 10.08
N GLU A 919 16.08 -48.76 10.09
CA GLU A 919 15.31 -49.95 9.70
C GLU A 919 14.20 -50.25 10.72
N ALA A 920 14.48 -50.12 12.03
CA ALA A 920 13.48 -50.31 13.08
C ALA A 920 12.36 -49.25 12.99
N VAL A 921 12.71 -47.98 12.74
CA VAL A 921 11.75 -46.89 12.50
C VAL A 921 10.94 -47.19 11.23
N SER A 922 11.59 -47.55 10.12
CA SER A 922 10.93 -47.91 8.86
C SER A 922 9.96 -49.09 9.03
N MET A 923 10.33 -50.07 9.87
CA MET A 923 9.48 -51.21 10.18
C MET A 923 8.24 -50.79 10.99
N LEU A 924 8.40 -49.91 11.98
CA LEU A 924 7.28 -49.34 12.73
C LEU A 924 6.37 -48.50 11.82
N GLU A 925 6.94 -47.67 10.95
CA GLU A 925 6.22 -46.91 9.92
C GLU A 925 5.40 -47.83 9.01
N ALA A 926 6.00 -48.92 8.50
CA ALA A 926 5.32 -49.90 7.66
C ALA A 926 4.14 -50.60 8.37
N LYS A 927 4.14 -50.62 9.70
CA LYS A 927 3.04 -51.13 10.54
C LYS A 927 2.03 -50.05 10.97
N ASN A 928 2.16 -48.83 10.45
CA ASN A 928 1.39 -47.64 10.82
C ASN A 928 1.63 -47.16 12.27
N PHE A 929 2.83 -47.41 12.80
CA PHE A 929 3.29 -46.90 14.10
C PHE A 929 4.34 -45.79 13.97
N GLY A 930 4.52 -45.26 12.76
CA GLY A 930 5.49 -44.21 12.43
C GLY A 930 5.34 -42.89 13.20
N ALA A 931 4.22 -42.70 13.90
CA ALA A 931 4.06 -41.53 14.74
C ALA A 931 4.87 -41.61 16.05
N LEU A 932 5.19 -42.81 16.53
CA LEU A 932 5.96 -43.01 17.75
C LEU A 932 7.45 -43.00 17.45
N SER A 933 8.22 -42.45 18.37
CA SER A 933 9.66 -42.74 18.41
C SER A 933 9.90 -44.20 18.78
N LEU A 934 11.07 -44.73 18.40
CA LEU A 934 11.44 -46.11 18.71
C LEU A 934 11.41 -46.36 20.23
N ASP A 935 11.94 -45.45 21.03
CA ASP A 935 11.98 -45.53 22.49
C ASP A 935 10.58 -45.66 23.11
N GLU A 936 9.61 -44.90 22.59
CA GLU A 936 8.22 -44.96 23.04
C GLU A 936 7.56 -46.30 22.69
N ALA A 937 7.77 -46.76 21.46
CA ALA A 937 7.26 -48.05 21.01
C ALA A 937 7.84 -49.20 21.83
N LEU A 938 9.16 -49.17 22.11
CA LEU A 938 9.83 -50.16 22.95
C LEU A 938 9.37 -50.11 24.40
N SER A 939 9.15 -48.93 24.98
CA SER A 939 8.55 -48.78 26.33
C SER A 939 7.19 -49.48 26.43
N ILE A 940 6.33 -49.29 25.42
CA ILE A 940 5.01 -49.92 25.36
C ILE A 940 5.14 -51.43 25.15
N LEU A 941 5.95 -51.85 24.18
CA LEU A 941 6.17 -53.25 23.85
C LEU A 941 6.75 -54.00 25.05
N ASN A 942 7.66 -53.43 25.83
CA ASN A 942 8.27 -54.10 26.97
C ASN A 942 7.31 -54.29 28.16
N ARG A 943 6.27 -53.47 28.27
CA ARG A 943 5.25 -53.59 29.33
C ARG A 943 4.06 -54.45 28.93
N ARG A 944 3.86 -54.73 27.64
CA ARG A 944 2.67 -55.48 27.17
C ARG A 944 2.80 -56.99 27.40
N CYS A 945 1.94 -57.57 28.25
CA CYS A 945 1.93 -59.00 28.56
C CYS A 945 1.32 -59.88 27.46
#